data_AF-A0A416C3L5-F1
#
_entry.id   AF-A0A416C3L5-F1
#
_cell.length_a   1.000
_cell.length_b   1.000
_cell.length_c   1.000
_cell.angle_alpha   90.00
_cell.angle_beta   90.00
_cell.angle_gamma   90.00
#
_symmetry.space_group_name_H-M   'P 1'
#
loop_
_entity.id
_entity.type
_entity.pdbx_description
1 polymer ?
#
loop_
_entity_poly.entity_id
_entity_poly.type
_entity_poly.pdbx_seq_one_letter_code
_entity_poly.pdbx_strand_id
1 'polypeptide(L)'
;MKNEKSSIQSTCAALGIFLLLLAAVIVYLAMYSKSNEKVNYVQNRKTPTTQSLAFRAPSFWVDTKQEMDMTKYLQRDGIEEKDVVWTCDSNQVIVGSNGHIVVNDYGVTCNLTAKSRTDKSVSSTCQIQTRSKQDDLLCSVRNLNGQSPDSSKENDKQEIISADINNSRQIDVDELNYVPGKRSGKYKWDKTLFYTLEDADENNEEDNQINTYRVTHKKFIHAKTKNEIEYEIYHHPESDKVHKMVSIEKDETVLHITEYYFTDDGKVNFIYCYEDTNYVPSYAKLSKKGVRYLFHNDTMVNWRIVNAEGEINYCYGKKEKKALSEHKKVVEYSKLSQEKRKQYDNCEKVMLNRAYNTFEKVNHFEGVSSICGYVCDENGTGMADASVTLKSTEYNCDVYGGTTNDKGYYNILVPTREAGYELAVTKEDFTEEEIYDVEIDEDKIDISQQPVYLSEKSDTEYSYALEFYDALSVSSLEGVSVTIRTGVNHRDGEPVSQFYSENSRENLSLVSGMYTVQISKEGYVDTYETIFVSGSSENLTQLYLSKQLNENELRIVLTWGETPNDLDSHLFTPGNMGQQDEDYHVAYYQKDLPDGSASLDVDEREGYGPETVTIDSVKEGQYKYYVADFSNCSSGNEDSYEMSRSHAAVRVYGKDGLIQTFYVPANRSGVLWEVFEIRDGTIVPLQRYYDVIGDKTWWSSGK
;
A
#
# COMPACT_ATOMS: atom_id res chain seq x y z
N MET A 1 -4.21 45.71 20.13
CA MET A 1 -4.99 45.88 18.89
C MET A 1 -4.06 45.80 17.67
N LYS A 2 -3.66 44.58 17.31
CA LYS A 2 -3.02 44.15 16.05
C LYS A 2 -2.58 42.71 16.35
N ASN A 3 -3.43 41.73 16.02
CA ASN A 3 -3.13 40.30 15.79
C ASN A 3 -4.45 39.52 15.71
N GLU A 4 -5.28 39.86 14.72
CA GLU A 4 -6.54 39.17 14.45
C GLU A 4 -6.72 38.92 12.93
N LYS A 5 -5.62 38.90 12.17
CA LYS A 5 -5.66 38.80 10.70
C LYS A 5 -5.00 37.55 10.09
N SER A 6 -4.33 36.68 10.87
CA SER A 6 -3.72 35.46 10.29
C SER A 6 -4.64 34.22 10.29
N SER A 7 -5.69 34.15 11.11
CA SER A 7 -6.61 32.98 11.09
C SER A 7 -7.72 33.07 10.04
N ILE A 8 -7.92 34.22 9.39
CA ILE A 8 -8.97 34.43 8.38
C ILE A 8 -8.47 34.08 6.95
N GLN A 9 -7.16 33.90 6.77
CA GLN A 9 -6.59 33.56 5.45
C GLN A 9 -6.59 32.05 5.11
N SER A 10 -6.65 31.13 6.08
CA SER A 10 -6.76 29.68 5.78
C SER A 10 -8.20 29.25 5.47
N THR A 11 -9.21 29.87 6.08
CA THR A 11 -10.62 29.52 5.85
C THR A 11 -11.18 30.04 4.53
N CYS A 12 -10.53 31.04 3.91
CA CYS A 12 -10.94 31.58 2.61
C CYS A 12 -10.35 30.79 1.41
N ALA A 13 -9.32 29.98 1.62
CA ALA A 13 -8.72 29.15 0.55
C ALA A 13 -9.61 27.93 0.20
N ALA A 14 -10.25 27.31 1.20
CA ALA A 14 -11.11 26.13 1.01
C ALA A 14 -12.42 26.42 0.23
N LEU A 15 -12.94 27.65 0.31
CA LEU A 15 -14.10 28.08 -0.49
C LEU A 15 -13.70 28.63 -1.87
N GLY A 16 -12.47 29.14 -2.01
CA GLY A 16 -11.97 29.71 -3.27
C GLY A 16 -11.65 28.66 -4.33
N ILE A 17 -11.08 27.51 -3.94
CA ILE A 17 -10.66 26.45 -4.87
C ILE A 17 -11.87 25.63 -5.36
N PHE A 18 -12.88 25.41 -4.50
CA PHE A 18 -14.13 24.72 -4.88
C PHE A 18 -14.98 25.54 -5.88
N LEU A 19 -14.91 26.88 -5.80
CA LEU A 19 -15.53 27.79 -6.77
C LEU A 19 -14.74 27.90 -8.08
N LEU A 20 -13.41 27.77 -8.06
CA LEU A 20 -12.57 27.76 -9.26
C LEU A 20 -12.74 26.48 -10.10
N LEU A 21 -12.88 25.31 -9.47
CA LEU A 21 -13.21 24.05 -10.14
C LEU A 21 -14.63 24.08 -10.74
N LEU A 22 -15.60 24.69 -10.07
CA LEU A 22 -16.95 24.88 -10.64
C LEU A 22 -16.97 25.90 -11.80
N ALA A 23 -16.17 26.97 -11.73
CA ALA A 23 -16.10 28.00 -12.77
C ALA A 23 -15.39 27.51 -14.05
N ALA A 24 -14.33 26.71 -13.93
CA ALA A 24 -13.64 26.11 -15.07
C ALA A 24 -14.55 25.15 -15.87
N VAL A 25 -15.42 24.40 -15.18
CA VAL A 25 -16.41 23.50 -15.80
C VAL A 25 -17.54 24.29 -16.51
N ILE A 26 -17.93 25.45 -15.98
CA ILE A 26 -18.96 26.32 -16.60
C ILE A 26 -18.41 27.02 -17.86
N VAL A 27 -17.13 27.41 -17.88
CA VAL A 27 -16.48 27.99 -19.08
C VAL A 27 -16.26 26.94 -20.17
N TYR A 28 -15.92 25.70 -19.81
CA TYR A 28 -15.80 24.58 -20.75
C TYR A 28 -17.15 24.23 -21.42
N LEU A 29 -18.25 24.26 -20.67
CA LEU A 29 -19.60 24.02 -21.19
C LEU A 29 -20.15 25.16 -22.06
N ALA A 30 -19.67 26.40 -21.87
CA ALA A 30 -20.06 27.56 -22.69
C ALA A 30 -19.34 27.59 -24.05
N MET A 31 -18.15 26.99 -24.18
CA MET A 31 -17.46 26.89 -25.47
C MET A 31 -17.99 25.75 -26.37
N TYR A 32 -18.66 24.75 -25.80
CA TYR A 32 -19.22 23.61 -26.56
C TYR A 32 -20.64 23.82 -27.09
N SER A 33 -21.29 24.96 -26.81
CA SER A 33 -22.69 25.21 -27.21
C SER A 33 -22.87 26.02 -28.50
N LYS A 34 -21.82 26.24 -29.30
CA LYS A 34 -21.90 26.98 -30.58
C LYS A 34 -21.15 26.29 -31.71
N SER A 35 -21.74 25.23 -32.26
CA SER A 35 -21.51 24.80 -33.65
C SER A 35 -22.59 23.82 -34.11
N ASN A 36 -23.82 24.31 -34.28
CA ASN A 36 -24.86 23.57 -35.01
C ASN A 36 -24.93 24.10 -36.44
N GLU A 37 -24.09 23.58 -37.34
CA GLU A 37 -24.35 23.63 -38.78
C GLU A 37 -25.12 22.36 -39.19
N LYS A 38 -26.32 22.57 -39.74
CA LYS A 38 -27.13 21.52 -40.35
C LYS A 38 -26.48 21.07 -41.67
N VAL A 39 -25.87 19.90 -41.67
CA VAL A 39 -25.48 19.20 -42.89
C VAL A 39 -26.54 18.15 -43.22
N ASN A 40 -27.23 18.33 -44.34
CA ASN A 40 -28.13 17.34 -44.92
C ASN A 40 -27.31 16.15 -45.47
N TYR A 41 -27.45 14.97 -44.85
CA TYR A 41 -26.92 13.74 -45.42
C TYR A 41 -27.92 13.14 -46.42
N VAL A 42 -27.54 13.18 -47.69
CA VAL A 42 -28.11 12.33 -48.74
C VAL A 42 -27.69 10.89 -48.44
N GLN A 43 -28.66 10.01 -48.21
CA GLN A 43 -28.44 8.57 -48.14
C GLN A 43 -27.86 8.05 -49.46
N ASN A 44 -26.61 7.60 -49.43
CA ASN A 44 -26.09 6.63 -50.38
C ASN A 44 -25.56 5.43 -49.58
N ARG A 45 -26.44 4.44 -49.37
CA ARG A 45 -26.04 3.11 -48.93
C ARG A 45 -25.25 2.43 -50.06
N LYS A 46 -23.96 2.22 -49.85
CA LYS A 46 -23.28 1.01 -50.32
C LYS A 46 -22.70 0.30 -49.09
N THR A 47 -23.46 -0.68 -48.62
CA THR A 47 -23.03 -1.64 -47.61
C THR A 47 -21.93 -2.53 -48.21
N PRO A 48 -20.79 -2.76 -47.54
CA PRO A 48 -19.98 -3.94 -47.81
C PRO A 48 -20.87 -5.16 -47.50
N THR A 49 -21.00 -6.08 -48.44
CA THR A 49 -21.98 -7.18 -48.38
C THR A 49 -21.43 -8.44 -47.69
N THR A 50 -20.28 -8.33 -47.01
CA THR A 50 -19.61 -9.48 -46.40
C THR A 50 -19.14 -9.10 -45.01
N GLN A 51 -19.73 -9.72 -43.98
CA GLN A 51 -19.22 -9.64 -42.61
C GLN A 51 -17.93 -10.47 -42.50
N SER A 52 -16.92 -9.97 -41.79
CA SER A 52 -15.67 -10.71 -41.55
C SER A 52 -15.13 -10.44 -40.15
N LEU A 53 -14.50 -11.47 -39.57
CA LEU A 53 -13.69 -11.39 -38.35
C LEU A 53 -12.35 -12.06 -38.65
N ALA A 54 -11.24 -11.41 -38.29
CA ALA A 54 -9.91 -11.98 -38.43
C ALA A 54 -8.99 -11.46 -37.32
N PHE A 55 -8.36 -12.36 -36.57
CA PHE A 55 -7.26 -11.98 -35.70
C PHE A 55 -6.03 -11.64 -36.54
N ARG A 56 -5.26 -10.63 -36.13
CA ARG A 56 -4.05 -10.21 -36.84
C ARG A 56 -2.92 -11.24 -36.80
N ALA A 57 -2.94 -12.15 -35.81
CA ALA A 57 -2.00 -13.26 -35.65
C ALA A 57 -2.76 -14.55 -35.27
N PRO A 58 -2.22 -15.74 -35.63
CA PRO A 58 -2.83 -17.01 -35.26
C PRO A 58 -2.62 -17.38 -33.79
N SER A 59 -1.65 -16.78 -33.12
CA SER A 59 -1.27 -17.06 -31.73
C SER A 59 -0.75 -15.80 -31.04
N PHE A 60 -1.10 -15.64 -29.77
CA PHE A 60 -0.67 -14.55 -28.92
C PHE A 60 -0.10 -15.05 -27.60
N TRP A 61 1.04 -14.51 -27.19
CA TRP A 61 1.50 -14.61 -25.81
C TRP A 61 0.88 -13.47 -25.01
N VAL A 62 0.25 -13.78 -23.89
CA VAL A 62 -0.35 -12.80 -22.99
C VAL A 62 0.30 -12.89 -21.61
N ASP A 63 0.34 -11.76 -20.91
CA ASP A 63 0.80 -11.73 -19.52
C ASP A 63 -0.24 -12.40 -18.61
N THR A 64 0.26 -13.11 -17.60
CA THR A 64 -0.59 -13.80 -16.62
C THR A 64 -1.14 -12.77 -15.63
N LYS A 65 -2.39 -12.94 -15.16
CA LYS A 65 -3.06 -12.05 -14.19
C LYS A 65 -3.10 -10.56 -14.60
N GLN A 66 -3.06 -10.30 -15.90
CA GLN A 66 -3.22 -8.97 -16.47
C GLN A 66 -4.41 -8.97 -17.43
N GLU A 67 -5.18 -7.88 -17.41
CA GLU A 67 -6.28 -7.72 -18.36
C GLU A 67 -5.76 -7.33 -19.75
N MET A 68 -6.18 -8.08 -20.76
CA MET A 68 -5.79 -7.88 -22.14
C MET A 68 -7.02 -7.62 -23.01
N ASP A 69 -7.06 -6.44 -23.65
CA ASP A 69 -8.10 -6.08 -24.61
C ASP A 69 -7.81 -6.69 -25.99
N MET A 70 -8.44 -7.83 -26.28
CA MET A 70 -8.26 -8.56 -27.53
C MET A 70 -9.00 -7.92 -28.71
N THR A 71 -9.86 -6.92 -28.50
CA THR A 71 -10.56 -6.23 -29.59
C THR A 71 -9.59 -5.45 -30.47
N LYS A 72 -8.48 -4.95 -29.89
CA LYS A 72 -7.39 -4.26 -30.59
C LYS A 72 -6.68 -5.15 -31.62
N TYR A 73 -6.81 -6.46 -31.47
CA TYR A 73 -6.13 -7.46 -32.29
C TYR A 73 -7.06 -8.22 -33.22
N LEU A 74 -8.34 -7.83 -33.24
CA LEU A 74 -9.39 -8.39 -34.08
C LEU A 74 -9.85 -7.37 -35.13
N GLN A 75 -9.56 -7.65 -36.39
CA GLN A 75 -10.15 -6.91 -37.51
C GLN A 75 -11.62 -7.31 -37.67
N ARG A 76 -12.48 -6.30 -37.83
CA ARG A 76 -13.93 -6.42 -37.94
C ARG A 76 -14.43 -5.65 -39.16
N ASP A 77 -15.02 -6.36 -40.12
CA ASP A 77 -15.70 -5.72 -41.26
C ASP A 77 -17.21 -5.91 -41.14
N GLY A 78 -17.95 -4.79 -41.06
CA GLY A 78 -19.42 -4.83 -41.03
C GLY A 78 -20.06 -5.40 -39.76
N ILE A 79 -19.32 -5.50 -38.66
CA ILE A 79 -19.79 -5.97 -37.33
C ILE A 79 -19.45 -4.92 -36.27
N GLU A 80 -20.44 -4.45 -35.51
CA GLU A 80 -20.24 -3.55 -34.36
C GLU A 80 -19.64 -4.32 -33.16
N GLU A 81 -18.91 -3.66 -32.27
CA GLU A 81 -18.21 -4.29 -31.14
C GLU A 81 -19.10 -5.09 -30.21
N LYS A 82 -20.22 -4.49 -29.79
CA LYS A 82 -21.26 -5.11 -28.95
C LYS A 82 -21.89 -6.37 -29.58
N ASP A 83 -21.73 -6.54 -30.88
CA ASP A 83 -22.27 -7.67 -31.64
C ASP A 83 -21.25 -8.79 -31.83
N VAL A 84 -20.08 -8.70 -31.18
CA VAL A 84 -19.11 -9.79 -31.07
C VAL A 84 -19.35 -10.54 -29.76
N VAL A 85 -19.35 -11.87 -29.84
CA VAL A 85 -19.39 -12.77 -28.68
C VAL A 85 -18.03 -13.45 -28.58
N TRP A 86 -17.47 -13.44 -27.38
CA TRP A 86 -16.16 -14.01 -27.08
C TRP A 86 -16.32 -15.28 -26.26
N THR A 87 -15.59 -16.34 -26.62
CA THR A 87 -15.58 -17.62 -25.90
C THR A 87 -14.19 -18.19 -25.88
N CYS A 88 -13.81 -18.86 -24.79
CA CYS A 88 -12.58 -19.64 -24.71
C CYS A 88 -12.90 -21.11 -24.49
N ASP A 89 -12.05 -22.01 -24.99
CA ASP A 89 -12.15 -23.46 -24.75
C ASP A 89 -11.51 -23.92 -23.43
N SER A 90 -10.93 -22.99 -22.66
CA SER A 90 -10.40 -23.21 -21.31
C SER A 90 -11.18 -22.44 -20.26
N ASN A 91 -11.37 -23.05 -19.10
CA ASN A 91 -11.91 -22.40 -17.90
C ASN A 91 -10.86 -21.58 -17.13
N GLN A 92 -9.59 -21.64 -17.54
CA GLN A 92 -8.49 -20.87 -16.95
C GLN A 92 -8.41 -19.43 -17.49
N VAL A 93 -9.27 -19.10 -18.46
CA VAL A 93 -9.37 -17.76 -19.06
C VAL A 93 -10.73 -17.18 -18.71
N ILE A 94 -10.71 -16.05 -18.00
CA ILE A 94 -11.87 -15.21 -17.81
C ILE A 94 -12.04 -14.41 -19.10
N VAL A 95 -13.20 -14.52 -19.73
CA VAL A 95 -13.54 -13.80 -20.96
C VAL A 95 -14.68 -12.84 -20.70
N GLY A 96 -14.37 -11.54 -20.65
CA GLY A 96 -15.35 -10.47 -20.54
C GLY A 96 -16.21 -10.33 -21.80
N SER A 97 -17.39 -9.73 -21.65
CA SER A 97 -18.35 -9.57 -22.76
C SER A 97 -17.82 -8.72 -23.92
N ASN A 98 -16.78 -7.92 -23.68
CA ASN A 98 -16.21 -6.99 -24.63
C ASN A 98 -14.87 -7.48 -25.20
N GLY A 99 -14.48 -8.75 -25.00
CA GLY A 99 -13.21 -9.27 -25.52
C GLY A 99 -11.98 -8.94 -24.69
N HIS A 100 -12.19 -8.42 -23.49
CA HIS A 100 -11.16 -8.35 -22.46
C HIS A 100 -10.99 -9.74 -21.86
N ILE A 101 -9.75 -10.22 -21.80
CA ILE A 101 -9.44 -11.51 -21.22
C ILE A 101 -8.48 -11.35 -20.04
N VAL A 102 -8.57 -12.25 -19.07
CA VAL A 102 -7.58 -12.44 -18.01
C VAL A 102 -7.25 -13.94 -17.96
N VAL A 103 -5.96 -14.28 -18.01
CA VAL A 103 -5.51 -15.66 -17.83
C VAL A 103 -4.84 -15.76 -16.46
N ASN A 104 -5.42 -16.55 -15.56
CA ASN A 104 -4.97 -16.60 -14.15
C ASN A 104 -3.81 -17.57 -13.91
N ASP A 105 -3.64 -18.56 -14.80
CA ASP A 105 -2.66 -19.63 -14.65
C ASP A 105 -1.45 -19.45 -15.59
N TYR A 106 -0.31 -19.97 -15.16
CA TYR A 106 0.94 -20.02 -15.92
C TYR A 106 1.00 -21.24 -16.84
N GLY A 107 1.70 -21.14 -17.96
CA GLY A 107 1.89 -22.23 -18.91
C GLY A 107 0.60 -22.67 -19.62
N VAL A 108 -0.42 -21.82 -19.66
CA VAL A 108 -1.70 -22.10 -20.30
C VAL A 108 -1.55 -22.03 -21.81
N THR A 109 -2.28 -22.87 -22.52
CA THR A 109 -2.50 -22.74 -23.96
C THR A 109 -3.95 -23.07 -24.27
N CYS A 110 -4.67 -22.13 -24.85
CA CYS A 110 -6.10 -22.26 -25.15
C CYS A 110 -6.48 -21.52 -26.43
N ASN A 111 -7.68 -21.76 -26.95
CA ASN A 111 -8.22 -21.08 -28.11
C ASN A 111 -9.26 -20.03 -27.69
N LEU A 112 -9.05 -18.79 -28.11
CA LEU A 112 -10.02 -17.71 -27.99
C LEU A 112 -10.76 -17.55 -29.31
N THR A 113 -12.08 -17.60 -29.27
CA THR A 113 -12.95 -17.44 -30.44
C THR A 113 -13.79 -16.17 -30.33
N ALA A 114 -13.70 -15.32 -31.36
CA ALA A 114 -14.60 -14.19 -31.58
C ALA A 114 -15.65 -14.59 -32.63
N LYS A 115 -16.93 -14.37 -32.33
CA LYS A 115 -18.05 -14.81 -33.16
C LYS A 115 -19.10 -13.72 -33.33
N SER A 116 -19.63 -13.54 -34.54
CA SER A 116 -20.73 -12.60 -34.78
C SER A 116 -22.02 -13.09 -34.12
N ARG A 117 -22.67 -12.19 -33.38
CA ARG A 117 -23.99 -12.40 -32.78
C ARG A 117 -25.08 -12.49 -33.86
N THR A 118 -24.88 -11.80 -34.98
CA THR A 118 -25.87 -11.66 -36.06
C THR A 118 -25.73 -12.72 -37.16
N ASP A 119 -24.50 -13.17 -37.45
CA ASP A 119 -24.21 -14.29 -38.35
C ASP A 119 -23.29 -15.32 -37.68
N LYS A 120 -23.89 -16.41 -37.21
CA LYS A 120 -23.16 -17.46 -36.48
C LYS A 120 -22.15 -18.24 -37.34
N SER A 121 -22.12 -18.05 -38.67
CA SER A 121 -21.11 -18.65 -39.54
C SER A 121 -19.79 -17.85 -39.58
N VAL A 122 -19.84 -16.58 -39.17
CA VAL A 122 -18.66 -15.70 -39.11
C VAL A 122 -18.00 -15.81 -37.74
N SER A 123 -16.79 -16.38 -37.72
CA SER A 123 -15.96 -16.50 -36.53
C SER A 123 -14.47 -16.47 -36.87
N SER A 124 -13.67 -16.00 -35.91
CA SER A 124 -12.21 -16.09 -35.96
C SER A 124 -11.71 -16.72 -34.66
N THR A 125 -10.64 -17.50 -34.72
CA THR A 125 -10.03 -18.14 -33.55
C THR A 125 -8.52 -17.90 -33.57
N CYS A 126 -7.96 -17.58 -32.41
CA CYS A 126 -6.51 -17.52 -32.18
C CYS A 126 -6.15 -18.38 -30.96
N GLN A 127 -4.89 -18.78 -30.87
CA GLN A 127 -4.32 -19.40 -29.69
C GLN A 127 -3.83 -18.33 -28.71
N ILE A 128 -4.11 -18.51 -27.43
CA ILE A 128 -3.59 -17.69 -26.33
C ILE A 128 -2.64 -18.56 -25.51
N GLN A 129 -1.48 -18.02 -25.15
CA GLN A 129 -0.44 -18.71 -24.38
C GLN A 129 0.07 -17.84 -23.22
N THR A 130 0.31 -18.43 -22.05
CA THR A 130 0.97 -17.76 -20.91
C THR A 130 2.30 -18.42 -20.56
N ARG A 131 3.24 -17.62 -20.04
CA ARG A 131 4.62 -18.02 -19.73
C ARG A 131 4.69 -19.03 -18.58
N SER A 132 5.82 -19.72 -18.45
CA SER A 132 6.14 -20.44 -17.20
C SER A 132 6.25 -19.44 -16.05
N LYS A 133 6.11 -19.88 -14.79
CA LYS A 133 6.26 -18.99 -13.62
C LYS A 133 7.59 -18.23 -13.63
N GLN A 134 8.69 -18.92 -13.90
CA GLN A 134 10.02 -18.33 -13.99
C GLN A 134 10.14 -17.30 -15.12
N ASP A 135 9.71 -17.66 -16.34
CA ASP A 135 9.78 -16.75 -17.49
C ASP A 135 8.85 -15.54 -17.28
N ASP A 136 7.68 -15.72 -16.64
CA ASP A 136 6.75 -14.65 -16.26
C ASP A 136 7.38 -13.71 -15.25
N LEU A 137 7.99 -14.22 -14.17
CA LEU A 137 8.68 -13.39 -13.18
C LEU A 137 9.79 -12.55 -13.81
N LEU A 138 10.67 -13.20 -14.59
CA LEU A 138 11.76 -12.52 -15.28
C LEU A 138 11.25 -11.42 -16.22
N CYS A 139 10.24 -11.72 -17.04
CA CYS A 139 9.66 -10.74 -17.97
C CYS A 139 8.98 -9.60 -17.22
N SER A 140 8.19 -9.90 -16.19
CA SER A 140 7.44 -8.91 -15.44
C SER A 140 8.36 -7.94 -14.71
N VAL A 141 9.39 -8.44 -14.00
CA VAL A 141 10.37 -7.57 -13.32
C VAL A 141 11.12 -6.70 -14.34
N ARG A 142 11.64 -7.27 -15.43
CA ARG A 142 12.34 -6.48 -16.46
C ARG A 142 11.44 -5.41 -17.08
N ASN A 143 10.23 -5.78 -17.50
CA ASN A 143 9.28 -4.86 -18.11
C ASN A 143 8.86 -3.74 -17.13
N LEU A 144 8.62 -4.06 -15.85
CA LEU A 144 8.28 -3.08 -14.80
C LEU A 144 9.34 -1.99 -14.67
N ASN A 145 10.60 -2.36 -14.91
CA ASN A 145 11.76 -1.47 -14.82
C ASN A 145 12.24 -0.94 -16.18
N GLY A 146 11.42 -1.07 -17.24
CA GLY A 146 11.74 -0.55 -18.57
C GLY A 146 12.85 -1.31 -19.32
N GLN A 147 13.15 -2.54 -18.92
CA GLN A 147 14.16 -3.40 -19.51
C GLN A 147 13.50 -4.39 -20.47
N SER A 148 14.16 -4.67 -21.60
CA SER A 148 13.67 -5.68 -22.54
C SER A 148 14.00 -7.09 -22.02
N PRO A 149 13.03 -8.01 -21.88
CA PRO A 149 13.34 -9.42 -21.70
C PRO A 149 14.05 -9.97 -22.95
N ASP A 150 14.92 -10.96 -22.77
CA ASP A 150 15.65 -11.58 -23.88
C ASP A 150 14.67 -12.33 -24.81
N SER A 151 14.42 -11.79 -26.00
CA SER A 151 13.49 -12.30 -27.02
C SER A 151 13.95 -13.59 -27.74
N SER A 152 14.93 -14.31 -27.18
CA SER A 152 15.65 -15.40 -27.85
C SER A 152 14.82 -16.67 -28.14
N LYS A 153 13.52 -16.71 -27.81
CA LYS A 153 12.61 -17.84 -28.08
C LYS A 153 11.50 -17.53 -29.10
N GLU A 154 11.59 -16.45 -29.87
CA GLU A 154 10.50 -15.99 -30.75
C GLU A 154 10.52 -16.61 -32.17
N ASN A 155 9.32 -16.94 -32.67
CA ASN A 155 9.08 -17.46 -34.02
C ASN A 155 8.17 -16.49 -34.78
N ASP A 156 8.44 -16.19 -36.05
CA ASP A 156 7.86 -15.11 -36.89
C ASP A 156 6.31 -15.12 -37.06
N LYS A 157 5.58 -16.04 -36.43
CA LYS A 157 4.11 -16.18 -36.50
C LYS A 157 3.39 -15.97 -35.18
N GLN A 158 4.12 -15.67 -34.10
CA GLN A 158 3.55 -15.41 -32.78
C GLN A 158 3.71 -13.94 -32.43
N GLU A 159 2.69 -13.35 -31.84
CA GLU A 159 2.75 -11.97 -31.38
C GLU A 159 2.70 -11.91 -29.86
N ILE A 160 3.61 -11.15 -29.26
CA ILE A 160 3.62 -10.93 -27.82
C ILE A 160 2.74 -9.73 -27.53
N ILE A 161 1.75 -9.94 -26.67
CA ILE A 161 0.95 -8.88 -26.11
C ILE A 161 1.31 -8.78 -24.63
N SER A 162 2.13 -7.79 -24.31
CA SER A 162 2.37 -7.41 -22.93
C SER A 162 1.47 -6.24 -22.54
N ALA A 163 0.97 -6.23 -21.32
CA ALA A 163 0.28 -5.08 -20.79
C ALA A 163 1.27 -3.90 -20.76
N ASP A 164 0.84 -2.72 -21.24
CA ASP A 164 1.65 -1.51 -21.04
C ASP A 164 1.63 -1.19 -19.55
N ILE A 165 2.72 -1.50 -18.87
CA ILE A 165 2.81 -1.41 -17.42
C ILE A 165 2.64 0.03 -16.90
N ASN A 166 3.03 1.02 -17.70
CA ASN A 166 2.82 2.42 -17.32
C ASN A 166 1.34 2.80 -17.35
N ASN A 167 0.57 2.17 -18.23
CA ASN A 167 -0.89 2.28 -18.25
C ASN A 167 -1.56 1.33 -17.23
N SER A 168 -0.97 0.17 -16.95
CA SER A 168 -1.54 -0.79 -15.99
C SER A 168 -1.46 -0.27 -14.55
N ARG A 169 -0.42 0.50 -14.22
CA ARG A 169 -0.28 1.21 -12.94
C ARG A 169 -1.15 2.46 -12.81
N GLN A 170 -1.79 2.91 -13.87
CA GLN A 170 -2.71 4.05 -13.81
C GLN A 170 -4.16 3.61 -13.60
N ILE A 171 -4.92 4.43 -12.89
CA ILE A 171 -6.36 4.28 -12.73
C ILE A 171 -7.07 5.61 -12.99
N ASP A 172 -8.04 5.62 -13.91
CA ASP A 172 -8.99 6.73 -14.06
C ASP A 172 -10.26 6.42 -13.26
N VAL A 173 -10.23 6.73 -11.97
CA VAL A 173 -11.40 6.55 -11.09
C VAL A 173 -12.59 7.40 -11.53
N ASP A 174 -12.36 8.48 -12.28
CA ASP A 174 -13.36 9.46 -12.69
C ASP A 174 -13.98 9.16 -14.07
N GLU A 175 -13.58 8.07 -14.73
CA GLU A 175 -14.16 7.68 -16.01
C GLU A 175 -15.64 7.26 -15.86
N LEU A 176 -16.49 7.64 -16.80
CA LEU A 176 -17.93 7.45 -16.71
C LEU A 176 -18.40 6.18 -17.42
N ASN A 177 -17.88 5.03 -16.98
CA ASN A 177 -18.11 3.69 -17.55
C ASN A 177 -19.48 3.08 -17.15
N TYR A 178 -20.07 3.56 -16.07
CA TYR A 178 -21.27 3.01 -15.43
C TYR A 178 -22.42 4.02 -15.37
N VAL A 179 -23.65 3.50 -15.47
CA VAL A 179 -24.88 4.31 -15.42
C VAL A 179 -25.65 3.97 -14.14
N PRO A 180 -26.09 4.98 -13.36
CA PRO A 180 -26.94 4.75 -12.20
C PRO A 180 -28.21 3.96 -12.50
N GLY A 181 -28.59 3.12 -11.53
CA GLY A 181 -29.79 2.31 -11.57
C GLY A 181 -31.07 3.14 -11.63
N LYS A 182 -32.19 2.46 -11.94
CA LYS A 182 -33.50 3.12 -11.98
C LYS A 182 -33.98 3.43 -10.56
N ARG A 183 -34.11 4.72 -10.24
CA ARG A 183 -34.59 5.18 -8.94
C ARG A 183 -35.96 4.65 -8.57
N SER A 184 -36.15 4.33 -7.29
CA SER A 184 -37.42 3.81 -6.75
C SER A 184 -37.65 4.27 -5.32
N GLY A 185 -38.83 4.81 -5.04
CA GLY A 185 -39.21 5.20 -3.67
C GLY A 185 -39.43 4.02 -2.71
N LYS A 186 -39.26 2.79 -3.20
CA LYS A 186 -39.30 1.54 -2.42
C LYS A 186 -37.93 1.11 -1.92
N TYR A 187 -36.86 1.71 -2.42
CA TYR A 187 -35.50 1.41 -1.97
C TYR A 187 -35.23 2.07 -0.62
N LYS A 188 -34.43 1.40 0.18
CA LYS A 188 -33.86 1.87 1.44
C LYS A 188 -32.45 1.31 1.55
N TRP A 189 -31.56 1.99 2.24
CA TRP A 189 -30.22 1.45 2.46
C TRP A 189 -30.32 0.16 3.27
N ASP A 190 -29.56 -0.86 2.84
CA ASP A 190 -29.37 -2.07 3.62
C ASP A 190 -28.08 -1.90 4.43
N LYS A 191 -28.29 -1.66 5.73
CA LYS A 191 -27.22 -1.34 6.67
C LYS A 191 -26.47 -2.58 7.18
N THR A 192 -26.97 -3.78 6.88
CA THR A 192 -26.49 -5.05 7.47
C THR A 192 -24.98 -5.20 7.28
N LEU A 193 -24.49 -5.12 6.03
CA LEU A 193 -23.06 -5.22 5.72
C LEU A 193 -22.22 -4.25 6.55
N PHE A 194 -22.58 -2.96 6.57
CA PHE A 194 -21.81 -1.94 7.27
C PHE A 194 -21.72 -2.22 8.76
N TYR A 195 -22.84 -2.53 9.42
CA TYR A 195 -22.83 -2.79 10.86
C TYR A 195 -22.20 -4.15 11.22
N THR A 196 -22.34 -5.18 10.38
CA THR A 196 -21.61 -6.44 10.59
C THR A 196 -20.09 -6.23 10.55
N LEU A 197 -19.61 -5.35 9.67
CA LEU A 197 -18.17 -5.04 9.57
C LEU A 197 -17.70 -4.08 10.67
N GLU A 198 -18.41 -2.98 10.90
CA GLU A 198 -17.92 -1.80 11.64
C GLU A 198 -18.60 -1.56 13.00
N ASP A 199 -19.77 -2.15 13.29
CA ASP A 199 -20.42 -1.93 14.60
C ASP A 199 -19.52 -2.58 15.66
N ALA A 200 -19.23 -1.88 16.73
CA ALA A 200 -18.29 -2.32 17.75
C ALA A 200 -18.98 -2.28 19.12
N ASP A 201 -20.23 -2.75 19.18
CA ASP A 201 -20.93 -2.92 20.44
C ASP A 201 -20.36 -4.18 21.11
N GLU A 202 -19.60 -4.01 22.20
CA GLU A 202 -19.03 -5.12 22.99
C GLU A 202 -20.06 -6.19 23.41
N ASN A 203 -21.36 -5.88 23.35
CA ASN A 203 -22.44 -6.81 23.68
C ASN A 203 -22.99 -7.59 22.48
N ASN A 204 -22.42 -7.40 21.29
CA ASN A 204 -22.90 -8.00 20.06
C ASN A 204 -21.77 -8.75 19.32
N GLU A 205 -21.60 -10.03 19.64
CA GLU A 205 -20.61 -10.92 19.00
C GLU A 205 -20.78 -11.07 17.47
N GLU A 206 -21.87 -10.57 16.87
CA GLU A 206 -22.08 -10.58 15.42
C GLU A 206 -21.47 -9.36 14.69
N ASP A 207 -20.94 -8.38 15.43
CA ASP A 207 -20.33 -7.17 14.87
C ASP A 207 -18.79 -7.16 14.89
N ASN A 208 -18.19 -6.07 14.40
CA ASN A 208 -16.73 -5.87 14.29
C ASN A 208 -15.99 -6.94 13.48
N GLN A 209 -16.69 -7.64 12.58
CA GLN A 209 -16.12 -8.73 11.79
C GLN A 209 -14.98 -8.27 10.88
N ILE A 210 -14.82 -6.95 10.63
CA ILE A 210 -13.74 -6.43 9.80
C ILE A 210 -12.34 -6.85 10.26
N ASN A 211 -12.17 -7.17 11.55
CA ASN A 211 -10.88 -7.61 12.08
C ASN A 211 -10.51 -9.03 11.63
N THR A 212 -11.50 -9.87 11.33
CA THR A 212 -11.30 -11.22 10.79
C THR A 212 -10.95 -11.25 9.29
N TYR A 213 -10.95 -10.08 8.64
CA TYR A 213 -10.71 -9.99 7.20
C TYR A 213 -9.22 -9.96 6.92
N ARG A 214 -8.80 -10.78 5.95
CA ARG A 214 -7.46 -10.65 5.36
C ARG A 214 -7.38 -9.33 4.62
N VAL A 215 -6.30 -8.58 4.81
CA VAL A 215 -6.06 -7.30 4.16
C VAL A 215 -4.88 -7.40 3.22
N THR A 216 -5.09 -7.05 1.95
CA THR A 216 -4.01 -6.93 0.95
C THR A 216 -3.85 -5.49 0.52
N HIS A 217 -2.67 -5.14 -0.01
CA HIS A 217 -2.34 -3.77 -0.41
C HIS A 217 -2.03 -3.65 -1.89
N LYS A 218 -2.48 -2.58 -2.52
CA LYS A 218 -2.11 -2.24 -3.91
C LYS A 218 -1.88 -0.75 -4.08
N LYS A 219 -1.00 -0.40 -5.02
CA LYS A 219 -0.70 1.00 -5.35
C LYS A 219 -0.93 1.29 -6.83
N PHE A 220 -1.52 2.46 -7.11
CA PHE A 220 -1.76 2.97 -8.45
C PHE A 220 -1.43 4.47 -8.52
N ILE A 221 -1.34 4.98 -9.74
CA ILE A 221 -1.25 6.41 -10.04
C ILE A 221 -2.59 6.89 -10.58
N HIS A 222 -3.16 7.91 -9.96
CA HIS A 222 -4.37 8.54 -10.47
C HIS A 222 -4.11 9.12 -11.87
N ALA A 223 -4.88 8.70 -12.87
CA ALA A 223 -4.62 9.04 -14.28
C ALA A 223 -4.66 10.57 -14.54
N LYS A 224 -5.51 11.30 -13.82
CA LYS A 224 -5.66 12.77 -13.93
C LYS A 224 -4.74 13.58 -13.00
N THR A 225 -4.82 13.39 -11.69
CA THR A 225 -4.03 14.17 -10.70
C THR A 225 -2.56 13.80 -10.72
N LYS A 226 -2.22 12.58 -11.16
CA LYS A 226 -0.89 11.96 -11.06
C LYS A 226 -0.44 11.67 -9.64
N ASN A 227 -1.34 11.81 -8.68
CA ASN A 227 -1.11 11.44 -7.30
C ASN A 227 -1.07 9.92 -7.16
N GLU A 228 -0.30 9.47 -6.18
CA GLU A 228 -0.27 8.08 -5.78
C GLU A 228 -1.54 7.75 -4.97
N ILE A 229 -2.14 6.61 -5.27
CA ILE A 229 -3.28 6.07 -4.54
C ILE A 229 -2.88 4.69 -4.02
N GLU A 230 -2.88 4.56 -2.71
CA GLU A 230 -2.77 3.28 -2.04
C GLU A 230 -4.16 2.71 -1.75
N TYR A 231 -4.31 1.40 -1.85
CA TYR A 231 -5.54 0.67 -1.56
C TYR A 231 -5.29 -0.38 -0.49
N GLU A 232 -6.06 -0.32 0.60
CA GLU A 232 -6.24 -1.43 1.52
C GLU A 232 -7.49 -2.22 1.10
N ILE A 233 -7.38 -3.53 0.93
CA ILE A 233 -8.42 -4.38 0.34
C ILE A 233 -8.79 -5.47 1.33
N TYR A 234 -10.04 -5.48 1.79
CA TYR A 234 -10.51 -6.37 2.84
C TYR A 234 -11.29 -7.55 2.23
N HIS A 235 -10.74 -8.75 2.42
CA HIS A 235 -11.24 -10.01 1.89
C HIS A 235 -11.99 -10.81 2.96
N HIS A 236 -13.23 -11.21 2.66
CA HIS A 236 -14.03 -12.03 3.55
C HIS A 236 -13.33 -13.38 3.83
N PRO A 237 -13.16 -13.80 5.09
CA PRO A 237 -12.31 -14.94 5.46
C PRO A 237 -12.70 -16.26 4.77
N GLU A 238 -14.00 -16.53 4.58
CA GLU A 238 -14.45 -17.79 3.95
C GLU A 238 -14.59 -17.74 2.42
N SER A 239 -14.94 -16.59 1.86
CA SER A 239 -15.34 -16.47 0.44
C SER A 239 -14.31 -15.75 -0.42
N ASP A 240 -13.32 -15.11 0.22
CA ASP A 240 -12.31 -14.23 -0.36
C ASP A 240 -12.87 -13.03 -1.16
N LYS A 241 -14.19 -12.81 -1.10
CA LYS A 241 -14.83 -11.67 -1.74
C LYS A 241 -14.45 -10.39 -1.05
N VAL A 242 -14.26 -9.34 -1.86
CA VAL A 242 -13.97 -8.01 -1.35
C VAL A 242 -15.25 -7.34 -0.86
N HIS A 243 -15.32 -7.04 0.43
CA HIS A 243 -16.43 -6.28 1.03
C HIS A 243 -16.08 -4.85 1.36
N LYS A 244 -14.79 -4.52 1.52
CA LYS A 244 -14.32 -3.16 1.76
C LYS A 244 -13.02 -2.89 0.99
N MET A 245 -12.92 -1.69 0.43
CA MET A 245 -11.68 -1.13 -0.11
C MET A 245 -11.50 0.28 0.44
N VAL A 246 -10.30 0.63 0.91
CA VAL A 246 -9.96 1.98 1.33
C VAL A 246 -8.95 2.54 0.36
N SER A 247 -9.30 3.59 -0.38
CA SER A 247 -8.34 4.35 -1.19
C SER A 247 -7.76 5.49 -0.37
N ILE A 248 -6.43 5.62 -0.35
CA ILE A 248 -5.69 6.68 0.31
C ILE A 248 -4.88 7.40 -0.77
N GLU A 249 -5.43 8.50 -1.28
CA GLU A 249 -4.74 9.34 -2.28
C GLU A 249 -4.00 10.48 -1.57
N LYS A 250 -2.68 10.53 -1.72
CA LYS A 250 -1.85 11.59 -1.13
C LYS A 250 -1.77 12.80 -2.08
N ASP A 251 -2.27 13.95 -1.63
CA ASP A 251 -2.15 15.25 -2.30
C ASP A 251 -1.36 16.22 -1.41
N GLU A 252 -0.08 16.38 -1.71
CA GLU A 252 0.89 17.12 -0.86
C GLU A 252 0.87 16.62 0.60
N THR A 253 0.21 17.37 1.48
CA THR A 253 0.10 17.12 2.94
C THR A 253 -1.28 16.62 3.36
N VAL A 254 -2.22 16.50 2.41
CA VAL A 254 -3.58 16.05 2.64
C VAL A 254 -3.74 14.63 2.10
N LEU A 255 -4.37 13.78 2.89
CA LEU A 255 -4.82 12.45 2.49
C LEU A 255 -6.29 12.55 2.12
N HIS A 256 -6.64 12.24 0.87
CA HIS A 256 -8.02 12.04 0.45
C HIS A 256 -8.36 10.57 0.62
N ILE A 257 -9.16 10.26 1.65
CA ILE A 257 -9.56 8.88 1.96
C ILE A 257 -10.97 8.62 1.44
N THR A 258 -11.13 7.52 0.70
CA THR A 258 -12.44 6.99 0.32
C THR A 258 -12.56 5.52 0.67
N GLU A 259 -13.53 5.19 1.52
CA GLU A 259 -13.89 3.83 1.84
C GLU A 259 -15.08 3.39 0.99
N TYR A 260 -14.95 2.28 0.29
CA TYR A 260 -15.97 1.65 -0.54
C TYR A 260 -16.39 0.33 0.08
N TYR A 261 -17.69 0.08 0.13
CA TYR A 261 -18.25 -1.15 0.67
C TYR A 261 -19.08 -1.84 -0.39
N PHE A 262 -18.84 -3.13 -0.60
CA PHE A 262 -19.43 -3.93 -1.67
C PHE A 262 -20.19 -5.13 -1.10
N THR A 263 -21.33 -5.45 -1.69
CA THR A 263 -22.05 -6.68 -1.37
C THR A 263 -21.34 -7.90 -1.94
N ASP A 264 -21.80 -9.08 -1.54
CA ASP A 264 -21.41 -10.39 -2.10
C ASP A 264 -21.44 -10.49 -3.63
N ASP A 265 -22.26 -9.68 -4.28
CA ASP A 265 -22.43 -9.64 -5.75
C ASP A 265 -21.53 -8.56 -6.40
N GLY A 266 -20.60 -7.98 -5.63
CA GLY A 266 -19.74 -6.87 -6.05
C GLY A 266 -20.48 -5.54 -6.23
N LYS A 267 -21.71 -5.39 -5.70
CA LYS A 267 -22.49 -4.15 -5.84
C LYS A 267 -22.13 -3.14 -4.78
N VAL A 268 -21.95 -1.87 -5.15
CA VAL A 268 -21.69 -0.82 -4.16
C VAL A 268 -22.87 -0.68 -3.20
N ASN A 269 -22.57 -0.71 -1.90
CA ASN A 269 -23.53 -0.57 -0.80
C ASN A 269 -23.39 0.79 -0.12
N PHE A 270 -22.16 1.18 0.21
CA PHE A 270 -21.86 2.37 1.00
C PHE A 270 -20.50 2.94 0.57
N ILE A 271 -20.39 4.27 0.56
CA ILE A 271 -19.14 4.98 0.32
C ILE A 271 -18.98 6.07 1.37
N TYR A 272 -17.80 6.21 1.95
CA TYR A 272 -17.44 7.25 2.91
C TYR A 272 -16.17 7.99 2.45
N CYS A 273 -16.28 9.31 2.26
CA CYS A 273 -15.16 10.16 1.88
C CYS A 273 -14.84 11.16 3.00
N TYR A 274 -13.56 11.30 3.32
CA TYR A 274 -13.05 12.28 4.27
C TYR A 274 -11.59 12.64 3.95
N GLU A 275 -11.09 13.65 4.66
CA GLU A 275 -9.71 14.12 4.53
C GLU A 275 -9.03 14.02 5.88
N ASP A 276 -7.74 13.71 5.85
CA ASP A 276 -6.85 13.73 7.01
C ASP A 276 -5.44 14.17 6.59
N THR A 277 -4.49 14.23 7.52
CA THR A 277 -3.08 14.59 7.30
C THR A 277 -2.13 13.42 7.54
N ASN A 278 -2.51 12.51 8.43
CA ASN A 278 -1.86 11.22 8.66
C ASN A 278 -2.93 10.16 8.94
N TYR A 279 -2.71 8.95 8.43
CA TYR A 279 -3.70 7.89 8.45
C TYR A 279 -3.58 7.10 9.75
N VAL A 280 -4.38 7.45 10.75
CA VAL A 280 -4.44 6.75 12.05
C VAL A 280 -5.62 5.77 12.11
N PRO A 281 -5.56 4.73 12.96
CA PRO A 281 -6.70 3.84 13.19
C PRO A 281 -7.97 4.61 13.51
N SER A 282 -9.04 4.31 12.79
CA SER A 282 -10.31 4.99 12.96
C SER A 282 -11.43 4.16 12.34
N TYR A 283 -12.38 3.69 13.15
CA TYR A 283 -13.58 3.02 12.64
C TYR A 283 -14.47 3.97 11.86
N ALA A 284 -15.09 3.48 10.79
CA ALA A 284 -16.10 4.24 10.08
C ALA A 284 -17.34 4.35 10.96
N LYS A 285 -17.67 5.57 11.42
CA LYS A 285 -18.90 5.84 12.18
C LYS A 285 -19.76 6.84 11.45
N LEU A 286 -21.08 6.67 11.46
CA LEU A 286 -22.02 7.61 10.80
C LEU A 286 -22.02 9.03 11.41
N SER A 287 -21.42 9.21 12.59
CA SER A 287 -21.28 10.48 13.31
C SER A 287 -19.97 11.23 12.98
N LYS A 288 -18.96 10.58 12.38
CA LYS A 288 -17.68 11.22 12.05
C LYS A 288 -17.84 12.24 10.92
N LYS A 289 -17.00 13.28 10.91
CA LYS A 289 -16.95 14.27 9.84
C LYS A 289 -16.72 13.60 8.48
N GLY A 290 -17.34 14.12 7.43
CA GLY A 290 -17.16 13.67 6.04
C GLY A 290 -18.49 13.39 5.33
N VAL A 291 -18.39 12.85 4.12
CA VAL A 291 -19.51 12.71 3.18
C VAL A 291 -19.75 11.25 2.89
N ARG A 292 -21.01 10.83 2.92
CA ARG A 292 -21.43 9.44 2.73
C ARG A 292 -22.47 9.31 1.65
N TYR A 293 -22.33 8.26 0.85
CA TYR A 293 -23.20 7.94 -0.27
C TYR A 293 -23.72 6.50 -0.08
N LEU A 294 -25.01 6.38 0.24
CA LEU A 294 -25.64 5.11 0.55
C LEU A 294 -26.39 4.63 -0.69
N PHE A 295 -26.15 3.38 -1.10
CA PHE A 295 -26.68 2.80 -2.33
C PHE A 295 -27.64 1.64 -2.08
N HIS A 296 -28.52 1.41 -3.04
CA HIS A 296 -29.37 0.22 -3.15
C HIS A 296 -29.68 -0.03 -4.63
N ASN A 297 -29.27 -1.17 -5.19
CA ASN A 297 -29.41 -1.51 -6.62
C ASN A 297 -28.89 -0.38 -7.54
N ASP A 298 -27.63 -0.01 -7.39
CA ASP A 298 -26.95 1.04 -8.18
C ASP A 298 -27.61 2.42 -8.13
N THR A 299 -28.49 2.65 -7.15
CA THR A 299 -29.16 3.93 -6.93
C THR A 299 -28.75 4.50 -5.59
N MET A 300 -28.33 5.76 -5.55
CA MET A 300 -28.08 6.46 -4.31
C MET A 300 -29.42 6.74 -3.61
N VAL A 301 -29.61 6.17 -2.43
CA VAL A 301 -30.81 6.32 -1.61
C VAL A 301 -30.65 7.42 -0.57
N ASN A 302 -29.43 7.69 -0.11
CA ASN A 302 -29.14 8.78 0.82
C ASN A 302 -27.75 9.38 0.58
N TRP A 303 -27.70 10.71 0.55
CA TRP A 303 -26.46 11.50 0.55
C TRP A 303 -26.38 12.24 1.88
N ARG A 304 -25.44 11.80 2.73
CA ARG A 304 -25.29 12.27 4.11
C ARG A 304 -24.00 13.08 4.23
N ILE A 305 -24.09 14.24 4.86
CA ILE A 305 -22.94 15.11 5.14
C ILE A 305 -22.91 15.36 6.64
N VAL A 306 -21.73 15.16 7.23
CA VAL A 306 -21.48 15.49 8.63
C VAL A 306 -20.28 16.42 8.69
N ASN A 307 -20.44 17.57 9.34
CA ASN A 307 -19.41 18.59 9.48
C ASN A 307 -19.57 19.35 10.81
N ALA A 308 -18.80 20.42 10.99
CA ALA A 308 -18.86 21.24 12.21
C ALA A 308 -20.26 21.85 12.47
N GLU A 309 -21.08 22.06 11.43
CA GLU A 309 -22.46 22.56 11.56
C GLU A 309 -23.51 21.45 11.84
N GLY A 310 -23.06 20.21 11.97
CA GLY A 310 -23.85 19.02 12.28
C GLY A 310 -24.08 18.10 11.08
N GLU A 311 -25.15 17.32 11.13
CA GLU A 311 -25.52 16.37 10.07
C GLU A 311 -26.63 16.91 9.15
N ILE A 312 -26.60 16.54 7.87
CA ILE A 312 -27.72 16.68 6.92
C ILE A 312 -27.82 15.44 6.02
N ASN A 313 -29.05 14.97 5.81
CA ASN A 313 -29.35 13.82 4.95
C ASN A 313 -30.26 14.27 3.80
N TYR A 314 -29.82 13.99 2.57
CA TYR A 314 -30.64 14.13 1.37
C TYR A 314 -31.04 12.73 0.91
N CYS A 315 -32.31 12.36 1.10
CA CYS A 315 -32.76 10.98 0.84
C CYS A 315 -33.73 10.88 -0.35
N TYR A 316 -33.71 9.75 -1.04
CA TYR A 316 -34.62 9.43 -2.12
C TYR A 316 -35.82 8.60 -1.62
N GLY A 317 -37.02 9.15 -1.77
CA GLY A 317 -38.27 8.45 -1.50
C GLY A 317 -38.67 8.36 -0.02
N LYS A 318 -39.91 7.94 0.21
CA LYS A 318 -40.52 7.93 1.55
C LYS A 318 -40.00 6.82 2.46
N LYS A 319 -39.57 5.69 1.90
CA LYS A 319 -39.12 4.54 2.69
C LYS A 319 -37.80 4.84 3.39
N GLU A 320 -36.83 5.38 2.66
CA GLU A 320 -35.55 5.83 3.23
C GLU A 320 -35.77 6.97 4.22
N LYS A 321 -36.59 7.97 3.87
CA LYS A 321 -36.95 9.05 4.80
C LYS A 321 -37.50 8.54 6.13
N LYS A 322 -38.32 7.48 6.11
CA LYS A 322 -38.84 6.85 7.33
C LYS A 322 -37.74 6.15 8.13
N ALA A 323 -36.77 5.53 7.47
CA ALA A 323 -35.62 4.91 8.14
C ALA A 323 -34.74 5.96 8.85
N LEU A 324 -34.70 7.18 8.33
CA LEU A 324 -33.93 8.30 8.88
C LEU A 324 -34.71 9.13 9.94
N SER A 325 -35.79 8.60 10.52
CA SER A 325 -36.70 9.39 11.38
C SER A 325 -36.06 9.95 12.65
N GLU A 326 -34.94 9.36 13.11
CA GLU A 326 -34.20 9.79 14.29
C GLU A 326 -33.21 10.93 14.00
N HIS A 327 -32.93 11.20 12.72
CA HIS A 327 -32.00 12.26 12.32
C HIS A 327 -32.66 13.64 12.27
N LYS A 328 -31.90 14.66 12.68
CA LYS A 328 -32.44 16.02 12.89
C LYS A 328 -32.73 16.77 11.58
N LYS A 329 -31.91 16.57 10.54
CA LYS A 329 -32.03 17.28 9.25
C LYS A 329 -32.12 16.29 8.09
N VAL A 330 -33.35 16.02 7.65
CA VAL A 330 -33.65 15.11 6.53
C VAL A 330 -34.47 15.83 5.47
N VAL A 331 -33.95 15.92 4.24
CA VAL A 331 -34.62 16.56 3.10
C VAL A 331 -34.84 15.54 1.99
N GLU A 332 -36.09 15.38 1.57
CA GLU A 332 -36.44 14.45 0.50
C GLU A 332 -36.04 15.03 -0.86
N TYR A 333 -35.51 14.20 -1.77
CA TYR A 333 -35.08 14.59 -3.11
C TYR A 333 -36.13 15.42 -3.88
N SER A 334 -37.40 15.05 -3.76
CA SER A 334 -38.53 15.75 -4.41
C SER A 334 -38.73 17.19 -3.93
N LYS A 335 -38.20 17.54 -2.75
CA LYS A 335 -38.27 18.87 -2.11
C LYS A 335 -37.03 19.72 -2.35
N LEU A 336 -35.99 19.16 -2.95
CA LEU A 336 -34.77 19.89 -3.26
C LEU A 336 -35.00 20.95 -4.34
N SER A 337 -34.20 22.02 -4.29
CA SER A 337 -34.08 22.97 -5.40
C SER A 337 -33.57 22.26 -6.66
N GLN A 338 -33.81 22.85 -7.83
CA GLN A 338 -33.32 22.27 -9.09
C GLN A 338 -31.79 22.12 -9.09
N GLU A 339 -31.06 23.10 -8.55
CA GLU A 339 -29.60 23.05 -8.43
C GLU A 339 -29.15 21.92 -7.49
N LYS A 340 -29.78 21.78 -6.31
CA LYS A 340 -29.41 20.73 -5.36
C LYS A 340 -29.75 19.33 -5.88
N ARG A 341 -30.81 19.19 -6.68
CA ARG A 341 -31.09 17.94 -7.42
C ARG A 341 -29.99 17.62 -8.43
N LYS A 342 -29.51 18.59 -9.20
CA LYS A 342 -28.38 18.39 -10.12
C LYS A 342 -27.13 17.95 -9.38
N GLN A 343 -26.84 18.54 -8.21
CA GLN A 343 -25.71 18.11 -7.36
C GLN A 343 -25.90 16.66 -6.89
N TYR A 344 -27.08 16.31 -6.39
CA TYR A 344 -27.40 14.93 -5.99
C TYR A 344 -27.20 13.95 -7.16
N ASP A 345 -27.74 14.26 -8.33
CA ASP A 345 -27.64 13.43 -9.53
C ASP A 345 -26.17 13.27 -9.99
N ASN A 346 -25.38 14.34 -9.88
CA ASN A 346 -23.96 14.30 -10.21
C ASN A 346 -23.15 13.48 -9.20
N CYS A 347 -23.41 13.65 -7.91
CA CYS A 347 -22.77 12.85 -6.85
C CYS A 347 -23.07 11.36 -7.02
N GLU A 348 -24.33 10.98 -7.25
CA GLU A 348 -24.70 9.58 -7.53
C GLU A 348 -23.89 9.03 -8.70
N LYS A 349 -23.85 9.76 -9.82
CA LYS A 349 -23.13 9.34 -11.02
C LYS A 349 -21.64 9.18 -10.77
N VAL A 350 -20.99 10.20 -10.20
CA VAL A 350 -19.53 10.20 -9.97
C VAL A 350 -19.13 9.10 -9.00
N MET A 351 -19.83 8.98 -7.86
CA MET A 351 -19.43 8.05 -6.82
C MET A 351 -19.69 6.59 -7.19
N LEU A 352 -20.76 6.31 -7.94
CA LEU A 352 -21.00 4.98 -8.52
C LEU A 352 -19.86 4.57 -9.47
N ASN A 353 -19.44 5.49 -10.33
CA ASN A 353 -18.37 5.24 -11.30
C ASN A 353 -17.03 5.03 -10.61
N ARG A 354 -16.67 5.89 -9.64
CA ARG A 354 -15.47 5.71 -8.82
C ARG A 354 -15.45 4.34 -8.15
N ALA A 355 -16.54 3.94 -7.51
CA ALA A 355 -16.62 2.65 -6.83
C ALA A 355 -16.37 1.47 -7.79
N TYR A 356 -17.02 1.45 -8.96
CA TYR A 356 -16.86 0.33 -9.89
C TYR A 356 -15.56 0.36 -10.71
N ASN A 357 -15.06 1.55 -11.09
CA ASN A 357 -13.74 1.66 -11.72
C ASN A 357 -12.66 1.16 -10.75
N THR A 358 -12.75 1.54 -9.48
CA THR A 358 -11.87 1.02 -8.41
C THR A 358 -12.03 -0.49 -8.26
N PHE A 359 -13.24 -0.99 -8.05
CA PHE A 359 -13.49 -2.41 -7.83
C PHE A 359 -12.94 -3.30 -8.96
N GLU A 360 -13.25 -2.96 -10.22
CA GLU A 360 -12.78 -3.74 -11.37
C GLU A 360 -11.26 -3.67 -11.51
N LYS A 361 -10.65 -2.49 -11.35
CA LYS A 361 -9.21 -2.33 -11.53
C LYS A 361 -8.43 -3.03 -10.42
N VAL A 362 -8.82 -2.82 -9.17
CA VAL A 362 -8.12 -3.32 -7.98
C VAL A 362 -8.25 -4.84 -7.87
N ASN A 363 -9.40 -5.44 -8.22
CA ASN A 363 -9.58 -6.89 -8.13
C ASN A 363 -8.81 -7.70 -9.17
N HIS A 364 -8.61 -7.15 -10.37
CA HIS A 364 -8.03 -7.92 -11.49
C HIS A 364 -6.54 -7.61 -11.75
N PHE A 365 -5.99 -6.58 -11.12
CA PHE A 365 -4.58 -6.22 -11.29
C PHE A 365 -3.71 -6.94 -10.25
N GLU A 366 -2.63 -7.61 -10.68
CA GLU A 366 -1.70 -8.30 -9.76
C GLU A 366 -1.07 -7.39 -8.71
N GLY A 367 -0.89 -6.10 -9.01
CA GLY A 367 -0.18 -5.16 -8.13
C GLY A 367 1.28 -5.00 -8.53
N VAL A 368 1.90 -3.94 -8.04
CA VAL A 368 3.33 -3.66 -8.19
C VAL A 368 3.87 -3.25 -6.84
N SER A 369 4.94 -3.91 -6.41
CA SER A 369 5.69 -3.60 -5.21
C SER A 369 7.04 -2.98 -5.55
N SER A 370 7.61 -2.23 -4.60
CA SER A 370 8.88 -1.53 -4.71
C SER A 370 9.89 -2.08 -3.71
N ILE A 371 11.07 -2.49 -4.20
CA ILE A 371 12.27 -2.75 -3.39
C ILE A 371 13.21 -1.56 -3.59
N CYS A 372 13.41 -0.74 -2.56
CA CYS A 372 14.19 0.48 -2.68
C CYS A 372 15.23 0.63 -1.57
N GLY A 373 16.24 1.43 -1.82
CA GLY A 373 17.32 1.68 -0.87
C GLY A 373 18.38 2.62 -1.42
N TYR A 374 19.45 2.77 -0.66
CA TYR A 374 20.57 3.65 -1.00
C TYR A 374 21.89 2.88 -0.97
N VAL A 375 22.79 3.23 -1.87
CA VAL A 375 24.20 2.85 -1.84
C VAL A 375 25.00 4.10 -1.49
N CYS A 376 25.83 4.00 -0.46
CA CYS A 376 26.61 5.10 0.10
C CYS A 376 28.09 4.73 0.17
N ASP A 377 28.96 5.74 0.19
CA ASP A 377 30.35 5.57 0.56
C ASP A 377 30.48 5.42 2.09
N GLU A 378 31.71 5.20 2.57
CA GLU A 378 32.00 5.03 3.99
C GLU A 378 31.65 6.26 4.88
N ASN A 379 31.35 7.42 4.28
CA ASN A 379 30.94 8.64 4.99
C ASN A 379 29.42 8.87 4.93
N GLY A 380 28.65 7.93 4.36
CA GLY A 380 27.21 8.06 4.17
C GLY A 380 26.81 8.95 2.97
N THR A 381 27.75 9.29 2.08
CA THR A 381 27.43 10.04 0.87
C THR A 381 26.94 9.09 -0.22
N GLY A 382 25.79 9.39 -0.82
CA GLY A 382 25.21 8.57 -1.88
C GLY A 382 26.13 8.38 -3.08
N MET A 383 26.26 7.14 -3.55
CA MET A 383 27.16 6.76 -4.64
C MET A 383 26.39 6.54 -5.94
N ALA A 384 26.61 7.43 -6.90
CA ALA A 384 26.08 7.27 -8.26
C ALA A 384 26.70 6.09 -9.01
N ASP A 385 25.95 5.53 -9.96
CA ASP A 385 26.41 4.51 -10.92
C ASP A 385 26.94 3.23 -10.26
N ALA A 386 26.58 2.94 -9.00
CA ALA A 386 26.79 1.62 -8.41
C ALA A 386 25.82 0.64 -9.07
N SER A 387 26.31 -0.53 -9.49
CA SER A 387 25.47 -1.56 -10.10
C SER A 387 24.67 -2.28 -9.03
N VAL A 388 23.38 -2.48 -9.29
CA VAL A 388 22.46 -3.19 -8.41
C VAL A 388 21.83 -4.32 -9.22
N THR A 389 21.93 -5.54 -8.72
CA THR A 389 21.33 -6.74 -9.34
C THR A 389 20.37 -7.40 -8.37
N LEU A 390 19.23 -7.91 -8.88
CA LEU A 390 18.26 -8.66 -8.09
C LEU A 390 18.16 -10.07 -8.64
N LYS A 391 18.34 -11.05 -7.77
CA LYS A 391 18.31 -12.47 -8.09
C LYS A 391 17.16 -13.14 -7.35
N SER A 392 16.36 -13.94 -8.06
CA SER A 392 15.32 -14.74 -7.44
C SER A 392 15.95 -15.92 -6.68
N THR A 393 15.60 -16.11 -5.42
CA THR A 393 16.06 -17.25 -4.61
C THR A 393 15.39 -18.55 -5.04
N GLU A 394 14.10 -18.50 -5.42
CA GLU A 394 13.34 -19.67 -5.90
C GLU A 394 13.93 -20.24 -7.21
N TYR A 395 14.24 -19.37 -8.17
CA TYR A 395 14.68 -19.79 -9.51
C TYR A 395 16.19 -19.70 -9.72
N ASN A 396 16.93 -19.13 -8.77
CA ASN A 396 18.38 -18.92 -8.82
C ASN A 396 18.82 -18.23 -10.12
N CYS A 397 18.15 -17.13 -10.48
CA CYS A 397 18.45 -16.36 -11.68
C CYS A 397 18.25 -14.86 -11.50
N ASP A 398 19.06 -14.06 -12.19
CA ASP A 398 18.96 -12.60 -12.19
C ASP A 398 17.69 -12.14 -12.91
N VAL A 399 16.85 -11.42 -12.19
CA VAL A 399 15.58 -10.87 -12.70
C VAL A 399 15.67 -9.38 -13.02
N TYR A 400 16.65 -8.68 -12.46
CA TYR A 400 16.89 -7.26 -12.67
C TYR A 400 18.38 -6.93 -12.61
N GLY A 401 18.81 -5.96 -13.41
CA GLY A 401 20.11 -5.30 -13.27
C GLY A 401 20.03 -3.82 -13.64
N GLY A 402 20.48 -2.93 -12.78
CA GLY A 402 20.43 -1.49 -12.97
C GLY A 402 21.56 -0.77 -12.26
N THR A 403 21.46 0.55 -12.16
CA THR A 403 22.41 1.38 -11.42
C THR A 403 21.71 2.39 -10.52
N THR A 404 22.40 2.83 -9.49
CA THR A 404 21.94 3.91 -8.62
C THR A 404 21.97 5.27 -9.33
N ASN A 405 21.10 6.19 -8.91
CA ASN A 405 21.08 7.56 -9.40
C ASN A 405 22.17 8.44 -8.75
N ASP A 406 22.18 9.74 -9.06
CA ASP A 406 23.15 10.73 -8.55
C ASP A 406 23.21 10.86 -7.02
N LYS A 407 22.19 10.38 -6.31
CA LYS A 407 22.10 10.34 -4.84
C LYS A 407 22.32 8.96 -4.25
N GLY A 408 22.75 7.98 -5.05
CA GLY A 408 22.92 6.59 -4.61
C GLY A 408 21.62 5.80 -4.46
N TYR A 409 20.47 6.35 -4.86
CA TYR A 409 19.18 5.69 -4.71
C TYR A 409 18.93 4.67 -5.82
N TYR A 410 18.34 3.53 -5.45
CA TYR A 410 17.74 2.56 -6.38
C TYR A 410 16.28 2.29 -6.01
N ASN A 411 15.48 1.96 -7.03
CA ASN A 411 14.10 1.48 -6.88
C ASN A 411 13.87 0.38 -7.92
N ILE A 412 13.58 -0.83 -7.44
CA ILE A 412 13.32 -2.00 -8.27
C ILE A 412 11.86 -2.37 -8.11
N LEU A 413 11.13 -2.32 -9.23
CA LEU A 413 9.72 -2.67 -9.26
C LEU A 413 9.54 -4.16 -9.53
N VAL A 414 8.74 -4.83 -8.70
CA VAL A 414 8.43 -6.27 -8.81
C VAL A 414 6.92 -6.51 -8.73
N PRO A 415 6.38 -7.62 -9.25
CA PRO A 415 4.97 -7.95 -9.07
C PRO A 415 4.63 -8.17 -7.60
N THR A 416 3.45 -7.73 -7.15
CA THR A 416 2.95 -7.95 -5.78
C THR A 416 2.45 -9.38 -5.60
N ARG A 417 3.37 -10.31 -5.32
CA ARG A 417 3.11 -11.72 -5.02
C ARG A 417 4.28 -12.31 -4.24
N GLU A 418 4.02 -13.42 -3.54
CA GLU A 418 5.03 -14.15 -2.79
C GLU A 418 6.28 -14.45 -3.64
N ALA A 419 7.42 -13.88 -3.25
CA ALA A 419 8.71 -14.08 -3.90
C ALA A 419 9.87 -13.70 -2.97
N GLY A 420 10.93 -14.50 -2.99
CA GLY A 420 12.19 -14.22 -2.30
C GLY A 420 13.30 -13.79 -3.27
N TYR A 421 14.14 -12.86 -2.80
CA TYR A 421 15.25 -12.29 -3.56
C TYR A 421 16.53 -12.12 -2.73
N GLU A 422 17.64 -12.08 -3.46
CA GLU A 422 18.94 -11.59 -3.00
C GLU A 422 19.30 -10.37 -3.87
N LEU A 423 19.90 -9.34 -3.27
CA LEU A 423 20.34 -8.14 -3.97
C LEU A 423 21.86 -8.00 -3.83
N ALA A 424 22.57 -7.83 -4.94
CA ALA A 424 24.02 -7.57 -4.92
C ALA A 424 24.34 -6.17 -5.46
N VAL A 425 25.25 -5.48 -4.78
CA VAL A 425 25.74 -4.14 -5.11
C VAL A 425 27.23 -4.20 -5.45
N THR A 426 27.60 -3.69 -6.62
CA THR A 426 29.00 -3.63 -7.05
C THR A 426 29.40 -2.27 -7.59
N LYS A 427 30.66 -1.89 -7.39
CA LYS A 427 31.29 -0.74 -8.01
C LYS A 427 32.79 -1.00 -8.19
N GLU A 428 33.36 -0.52 -9.29
CA GLU A 428 34.80 -0.68 -9.57
C GLU A 428 35.65 -0.17 -8.39
N ASP A 429 36.66 -0.94 -7.99
CA ASP A 429 37.54 -0.69 -6.83
C ASP A 429 36.90 -0.80 -5.42
N PHE A 430 35.59 -1.06 -5.30
CA PHE A 430 34.90 -1.27 -4.01
C PHE A 430 34.59 -2.74 -3.72
N THR A 431 34.51 -3.09 -2.44
CA THR A 431 34.02 -4.39 -1.98
C THR A 431 32.57 -4.59 -2.45
N GLU A 432 32.25 -5.80 -2.90
CA GLU A 432 30.88 -6.18 -3.26
C GLU A 432 30.08 -6.49 -2.00
N GLU A 433 28.85 -6.00 -1.94
CA GLU A 433 27.96 -6.19 -0.80
C GLU A 433 26.67 -6.87 -1.26
N GLU A 434 26.17 -7.79 -0.44
CA GLU A 434 24.94 -8.55 -0.71
C GLU A 434 23.91 -8.30 0.42
N ILE A 435 22.64 -8.18 0.03
CA ILE A 435 21.49 -8.20 0.92
C ILE A 435 20.74 -9.51 0.68
N TYR A 436 20.59 -10.29 1.74
CA TYR A 436 19.86 -11.54 1.74
C TYR A 436 18.44 -11.34 2.30
N ASP A 437 17.59 -12.36 2.13
CA ASP A 437 16.26 -12.44 2.76
C ASP A 437 15.33 -11.26 2.38
N VAL A 438 15.36 -10.84 1.11
CA VAL A 438 14.46 -9.80 0.59
C VAL A 438 13.16 -10.46 0.14
N GLU A 439 12.14 -10.42 0.98
CA GLU A 439 10.84 -11.07 0.74
C GLU A 439 9.73 -10.08 0.35
N ILE A 440 8.96 -10.43 -0.68
CA ILE A 440 7.76 -9.72 -1.14
C ILE A 440 6.57 -10.67 -1.04
N ASP A 441 5.39 -10.15 -0.68
CA ASP A 441 4.11 -10.87 -0.64
C ASP A 441 2.96 -9.94 -1.07
N GLU A 442 1.71 -10.36 -0.89
CA GLU A 442 0.50 -9.60 -1.28
C GLU A 442 0.26 -8.34 -0.42
N ASP A 443 0.94 -8.24 0.72
CA ASP A 443 0.70 -7.21 1.73
C ASP A 443 1.83 -6.17 1.74
N LYS A 444 2.99 -6.49 1.14
CA LYS A 444 4.18 -5.63 1.01
C LYS A 444 4.20 -4.87 -0.31
N ILE A 445 3.77 -3.61 -0.31
CA ILE A 445 3.82 -2.73 -1.50
C ILE A 445 5.11 -1.89 -1.59
N ASP A 446 5.70 -1.47 -0.48
CA ASP A 446 6.94 -0.69 -0.44
C ASP A 446 7.87 -1.28 0.64
N ILE A 447 9.04 -1.77 0.24
CA ILE A 447 10.05 -2.28 1.17
C ILE A 447 11.31 -1.44 1.04
N SER A 448 11.62 -0.71 2.11
CA SER A 448 12.89 -0.01 2.26
C SER A 448 13.95 -0.96 2.81
N GLN A 449 15.05 -1.09 2.08
CA GLN A 449 16.25 -1.77 2.55
C GLN A 449 17.12 -0.81 3.34
N GLN A 450 17.87 -1.33 4.31
CA GLN A 450 18.91 -0.55 4.98
C GLN A 450 19.93 -0.03 3.96
N PRO A 451 20.50 1.19 4.14
CA PRO A 451 21.55 1.67 3.26
C PRO A 451 22.73 0.69 3.17
N VAL A 452 23.20 0.43 1.95
CA VAL A 452 24.40 -0.35 1.67
C VAL A 452 25.60 0.58 1.62
N TYR A 453 26.63 0.28 2.38
CA TYR A 453 27.85 1.07 2.43
C TYR A 453 28.97 0.33 1.71
N LEU A 454 29.63 0.99 0.76
CA LEU A 454 30.77 0.44 0.04
C LEU A 454 32.08 1.03 0.57
N SER A 455 33.02 0.15 0.88
CA SER A 455 34.42 0.51 1.17
C SER A 455 35.32 0.11 -0.01
N GLU A 456 36.43 0.84 -0.21
CA GLU A 456 37.46 0.42 -1.17
C GLU A 456 37.99 -0.98 -0.81
N LYS A 457 38.34 -1.79 -1.83
CA LYS A 457 38.90 -3.12 -1.61
C LYS A 457 40.21 -3.03 -0.84
N SER A 458 40.24 -3.62 0.34
CA SER A 458 41.34 -3.52 1.28
C SER A 458 41.37 -4.75 2.19
N ASP A 459 42.57 -5.18 2.59
CA ASP A 459 42.74 -6.20 3.66
C ASP A 459 42.96 -5.53 5.03
N THR A 460 42.74 -4.21 5.12
CA THR A 460 42.90 -3.46 6.37
C THR A 460 41.79 -3.84 7.34
N GLU A 461 42.19 -4.33 8.51
CA GLU A 461 41.25 -4.58 9.60
C GLU A 461 41.05 -3.34 10.48
N TYR A 462 39.82 -3.16 10.96
CA TYR A 462 39.43 -2.12 11.89
C TYR A 462 38.83 -2.73 13.16
N SER A 463 39.11 -2.10 14.30
CA SER A 463 38.50 -2.49 15.58
C SER A 463 37.03 -2.09 15.59
N TYR A 464 36.15 -2.99 16.03
CA TYR A 464 34.71 -2.79 16.19
C TYR A 464 34.25 -3.24 17.58
N ALA A 465 33.44 -2.42 18.24
CA ALA A 465 32.96 -2.66 19.59
C ALA A 465 31.52 -3.21 19.60
N LEU A 466 31.38 -4.41 20.14
CA LEU A 466 30.19 -5.12 20.58
C LEU A 466 29.66 -4.62 21.94
N GLU A 467 28.46 -4.06 22.10
CA GLU A 467 27.85 -3.90 23.45
C GLU A 467 26.50 -4.62 23.54
N PHE A 468 26.30 -5.41 24.60
CA PHE A 468 25.12 -6.27 24.74
C PHE A 468 24.23 -5.83 25.90
N TYR A 469 22.93 -5.66 25.64
CA TYR A 469 21.94 -5.19 26.60
C TYR A 469 20.63 -6.01 26.54
N ASP A 470 19.92 -6.06 27.66
CA ASP A 470 18.57 -6.59 27.75
C ASP A 470 17.56 -5.54 27.23
N ALA A 471 16.73 -5.90 26.25
CA ALA A 471 15.78 -4.96 25.64
C ALA A 471 14.70 -4.46 26.61
N LEU A 472 14.35 -5.22 27.66
CA LEU A 472 13.31 -4.82 28.62
C LEU A 472 13.85 -3.96 29.76
N SER A 473 15.11 -4.15 30.14
CA SER A 473 15.66 -3.54 31.34
C SER A 473 16.86 -2.63 31.09
N VAL A 474 17.34 -2.54 29.84
CA VAL A 474 18.57 -1.87 29.42
C VAL A 474 19.81 -2.24 30.25
N SER A 475 19.79 -3.41 30.90
CA SER A 475 20.92 -3.89 31.70
C SER A 475 21.93 -4.58 30.80
N SER A 476 23.22 -4.37 31.07
CA SER A 476 24.30 -5.04 30.35
C SER A 476 24.21 -6.56 30.48
N LEU A 477 24.44 -7.27 29.38
CA LEU A 477 24.42 -8.72 29.31
C LEU A 477 25.83 -9.29 29.11
N GLU A 478 26.19 -10.26 29.94
CA GLU A 478 27.42 -11.07 29.79
C GLU A 478 27.06 -12.49 29.32
N GLY A 479 28.03 -13.28 28.84
CA GLY A 479 27.82 -14.69 28.51
C GLY A 479 26.95 -14.88 27.25
N VAL A 480 27.37 -14.31 26.12
CA VAL A 480 26.69 -14.37 24.82
C VAL A 480 27.52 -15.10 23.78
N SER A 481 26.88 -15.82 22.86
CA SER A 481 27.53 -16.36 21.65
C SER A 481 27.32 -15.40 20.49
N VAL A 482 28.38 -15.09 19.75
CA VAL A 482 28.35 -14.16 18.61
C VAL A 482 28.79 -14.90 17.36
N THR A 483 28.02 -14.78 16.28
CA THR A 483 28.32 -15.31 14.95
C THR A 483 28.22 -14.18 13.93
N ILE A 484 29.25 -14.01 13.10
CA ILE A 484 29.34 -12.90 12.15
C ILE A 484 29.48 -13.44 10.73
N ARG A 485 28.67 -12.92 9.80
CA ARG A 485 28.65 -13.27 8.38
C ARG A 485 28.77 -12.01 7.53
N THR A 486 29.34 -12.12 6.34
CA THR A 486 29.43 -11.01 5.37
C THR A 486 28.06 -10.70 4.76
N GLY A 487 27.80 -9.42 4.48
CA GLY A 487 26.56 -8.95 3.89
C GLY A 487 25.47 -8.64 4.92
N VAL A 488 24.35 -8.15 4.39
CA VAL A 488 23.18 -7.65 5.14
C VAL A 488 22.12 -8.75 5.23
N ASN A 489 21.54 -8.98 6.41
CA ASN A 489 20.55 -10.03 6.66
C ASN A 489 21.02 -11.47 6.33
N HIS A 490 22.33 -11.73 6.35
CA HIS A 490 22.88 -13.07 6.11
C HIS A 490 22.77 -13.93 7.38
N ARG A 491 21.77 -14.81 7.45
CA ARG A 491 21.42 -15.55 8.68
C ARG A 491 21.84 -17.02 8.69
N ASP A 492 22.19 -17.59 7.54
CA ASP A 492 22.64 -18.97 7.39
C ASP A 492 24.01 -19.05 6.68
N GLY A 493 24.54 -20.25 6.47
CA GLY A 493 25.87 -20.43 5.88
C GLY A 493 27.05 -20.21 6.84
N GLU A 494 28.25 -20.25 6.27
CA GLU A 494 29.53 -20.25 7.01
C GLU A 494 29.89 -18.85 7.55
N PRO A 495 30.21 -18.73 8.85
CA PRO A 495 30.60 -17.46 9.44
C PRO A 495 32.06 -17.09 9.14
N VAL A 496 32.32 -15.77 9.05
CA VAL A 496 33.69 -15.23 9.01
C VAL A 496 34.31 -15.14 10.40
N SER A 497 33.49 -15.05 11.44
CA SER A 497 33.93 -15.06 12.84
C SER A 497 32.85 -15.65 13.75
N GLN A 498 33.26 -16.39 14.77
CA GLN A 498 32.37 -16.95 15.78
C GLN A 498 33.10 -17.09 17.10
N PHE A 499 32.50 -16.60 18.19
CA PHE A 499 33.10 -16.64 19.52
C PHE A 499 32.06 -16.57 20.65
N TYR A 500 32.50 -16.86 21.87
CA TYR A 500 31.72 -16.70 23.08
C TYR A 500 32.31 -15.56 23.92
N SER A 501 31.47 -14.64 24.36
CA SER A 501 31.83 -13.48 25.18
C SER A 501 31.33 -13.66 26.61
N GLU A 502 32.24 -13.57 27.59
CA GLU A 502 31.91 -13.48 29.01
C GLU A 502 31.74 -12.02 29.47
N ASN A 503 31.98 -11.04 28.59
CA ASN A 503 31.90 -9.62 28.91
C ASN A 503 30.64 -9.00 28.28
N SER A 504 30.20 -7.87 28.84
CA SER A 504 29.13 -7.06 28.25
C SER A 504 29.58 -6.17 27.10
N ARG A 505 30.90 -6.05 26.91
CA ARG A 505 31.50 -5.37 25.78
C ARG A 505 32.64 -6.18 25.22
N GLU A 506 32.66 -6.35 23.90
CA GLU A 506 33.72 -7.04 23.17
C GLU A 506 34.31 -6.14 22.08
N ASN A 507 35.61 -6.28 21.81
CA ASN A 507 36.23 -5.63 20.66
C ASN A 507 36.74 -6.70 19.71
N LEU A 508 36.36 -6.59 18.45
CA LEU A 508 36.73 -7.50 17.38
C LEU A 508 37.43 -6.73 16.25
N SER A 509 38.17 -7.46 15.42
CA SER A 509 38.93 -6.90 14.28
C SER A 509 38.38 -7.53 13.01
N LEU A 510 37.85 -6.70 12.09
CA LEU A 510 37.28 -7.15 10.83
C LEU A 510 37.79 -6.26 9.69
N VAL A 511 37.90 -6.86 8.50
CA VAL A 511 38.13 -6.10 7.26
C VAL A 511 36.94 -5.20 6.98
N SER A 512 37.16 -4.06 6.32
CA SER A 512 36.07 -3.15 5.95
C SER A 512 35.01 -3.82 5.07
N GLY A 513 33.74 -3.58 5.37
CA GLY A 513 32.59 -4.16 4.67
C GLY A 513 31.36 -4.26 5.56
N MET A 514 30.24 -4.72 4.99
CA MET A 514 29.01 -4.96 5.75
C MET A 514 28.95 -6.39 6.30
N TYR A 515 28.41 -6.52 7.50
CA TYR A 515 28.27 -7.81 8.18
C TYR A 515 26.93 -7.91 8.90
N THR A 516 26.42 -9.14 8.97
CA THR A 516 25.31 -9.53 9.84
C THR A 516 25.87 -10.18 11.10
N VAL A 517 25.56 -9.61 12.26
CA VAL A 517 25.90 -10.12 13.58
C VAL A 517 24.68 -10.84 14.15
N GLN A 518 24.83 -12.13 14.43
CA GLN A 518 23.87 -12.95 15.16
C GLN A 518 24.34 -13.10 16.61
N ILE A 519 23.48 -12.79 17.57
CA ILE A 519 23.75 -12.93 19.01
C ILE A 519 22.76 -13.94 19.59
N SER A 520 23.30 -14.97 20.24
CA SER A 520 22.53 -16.03 20.89
C SER A 520 22.89 -16.13 22.37
N LYS A 521 21.87 -16.19 23.22
CA LYS A 521 22.00 -16.35 24.67
C LYS A 521 20.86 -17.20 25.22
N GLU A 522 21.17 -18.14 26.11
CA GLU A 522 20.13 -18.95 26.77
C GLU A 522 19.09 -18.05 27.47
N GLY A 523 17.81 -18.31 27.21
CA GLY A 523 16.68 -17.51 27.71
C GLY A 523 16.33 -16.28 26.85
N TYR A 524 17.05 -16.03 25.77
CA TYR A 524 16.81 -14.95 24.81
C TYR A 524 16.54 -15.50 23.41
N VAL A 525 15.82 -14.75 22.60
CA VAL A 525 15.69 -15.03 21.17
C VAL A 525 16.95 -14.55 20.45
N ASP A 526 17.31 -15.24 19.36
CA ASP A 526 18.42 -14.80 18.52
C ASP A 526 18.16 -13.40 17.99
N THR A 527 19.15 -12.53 18.16
CA THR A 527 19.11 -11.14 17.70
C THR A 527 20.04 -10.97 16.51
N TYR A 528 19.57 -10.26 15.49
CA TYR A 528 20.31 -9.99 14.26
C TYR A 528 20.45 -8.48 14.05
N GLU A 529 21.68 -8.04 13.81
CA GLU A 529 22.03 -6.65 13.54
C GLU A 529 22.98 -6.55 12.37
N THR A 530 22.81 -5.53 11.54
CA THR A 530 23.73 -5.25 10.43
C THR A 530 24.69 -4.17 10.86
N ILE A 531 25.99 -4.43 10.75
CA ILE A 531 27.05 -3.47 11.02
C ILE A 531 27.83 -3.15 9.74
N PHE A 532 28.37 -1.94 9.64
CA PHE A 532 29.35 -1.57 8.63
C PHE A 532 30.68 -1.26 9.33
N VAL A 533 31.73 -1.96 8.92
CA VAL A 533 33.08 -1.77 9.44
C VAL A 533 33.85 -0.89 8.46
N SER A 534 34.37 0.26 8.91
CA SER A 534 35.27 1.09 8.11
C SER A 534 36.24 1.90 8.97
N GLY A 535 37.12 2.68 8.32
CA GLY A 535 38.01 3.62 9.01
C GLY A 535 37.36 4.97 9.37
N SER A 536 36.16 5.24 8.86
CA SER A 536 35.43 6.50 8.99
C SER A 536 34.21 6.40 9.92
N SER A 537 33.69 5.20 10.18
CA SER A 537 32.52 4.98 11.02
C SER A 537 32.86 4.95 12.52
N GLU A 538 31.89 5.33 13.34
CA GLU A 538 31.89 4.94 14.75
C GLU A 538 31.70 3.43 14.82
N ASN A 539 32.81 2.71 14.99
CA ASN A 539 32.82 1.26 15.03
C ASN A 539 32.35 0.74 16.39
N LEU A 540 31.10 1.03 16.75
CA LEU A 540 30.42 0.60 17.96
C LEU A 540 28.96 0.33 17.62
N THR A 541 28.39 -0.76 18.13
CA THR A 541 26.95 -1.02 18.06
C THR A 541 26.44 -1.54 19.39
N GLN A 542 25.32 -0.99 19.84
CA GLN A 542 24.57 -1.47 20.99
C GLN A 542 23.49 -2.46 20.53
N LEU A 543 23.47 -3.64 21.13
CA LEU A 543 22.64 -4.76 20.73
C LEU A 543 21.66 -5.09 21.86
N TYR A 544 20.37 -4.90 21.59
CA TYR A 544 19.29 -5.11 22.55
C TYR A 544 18.61 -6.47 22.32
N LEU A 545 18.88 -7.43 23.21
CA LEU A 545 18.35 -8.79 23.11
C LEU A 545 16.99 -8.90 23.80
N SER A 546 16.04 -9.52 23.11
CA SER A 546 14.72 -9.84 23.66
C SER A 546 14.73 -11.19 24.38
N LYS A 547 14.14 -11.27 25.58
CA LYS A 547 13.89 -12.55 26.25
C LYS A 547 12.92 -13.40 25.43
N GLN A 548 13.04 -14.72 25.57
CA GLN A 548 12.09 -15.66 24.97
C GLN A 548 10.64 -15.32 25.39
N LEU A 549 9.73 -15.33 24.41
CA LEU A 549 8.33 -14.94 24.55
C LEU A 549 7.43 -16.18 24.65
N ASN A 550 6.30 -16.03 25.33
CA ASN A 550 5.25 -17.04 25.37
C ASN A 550 4.40 -17.05 24.08
N GLU A 551 3.48 -18.01 23.96
CA GLU A 551 2.48 -17.98 22.89
C GLU A 551 1.64 -16.71 22.97
N ASN A 552 1.38 -16.10 21.81
CA ASN A 552 0.59 -14.86 21.65
C ASN A 552 1.19 -13.61 22.30
N GLU A 553 2.42 -13.67 22.81
CA GLU A 553 3.19 -12.48 23.20
C GLU A 553 3.98 -11.94 22.00
N LEU A 554 4.02 -10.62 21.87
CA LEU A 554 4.88 -9.93 20.93
C LEU A 554 5.76 -8.91 21.64
N ARG A 555 6.98 -8.74 21.15
CA ARG A 555 7.87 -7.63 21.56
C ARG A 555 8.30 -6.83 20.35
N ILE A 556 8.19 -5.52 20.45
CA ILE A 556 8.59 -4.57 19.43
C ILE A 556 9.76 -3.76 19.99
N VAL A 557 10.91 -3.81 19.35
CA VAL A 557 12.12 -3.09 19.76
C VAL A 557 12.48 -2.08 18.68
N LEU A 558 12.40 -0.80 19.02
CA LEU A 558 12.83 0.33 18.21
C LEU A 558 14.24 0.75 18.65
N THR A 559 15.18 0.81 17.71
CA THR A 559 16.55 1.32 17.93
C THR A 559 16.86 2.39 16.89
N TRP A 560 17.67 3.39 17.25
CA TRP A 560 18.14 4.43 16.33
C TRP A 560 19.52 4.95 16.77
N GLY A 561 20.14 5.82 16.00
CA GLY A 561 21.43 6.43 16.29
C GLY A 561 21.33 7.61 17.28
N GLU A 562 22.38 8.43 17.36
CA GLU A 562 22.40 9.60 18.26
C GLU A 562 21.31 10.63 17.97
N THR A 563 20.95 10.82 16.69
CA THR A 563 20.04 11.88 16.23
C THR A 563 18.87 11.28 15.42
N PRO A 564 17.62 11.70 15.67
CA PRO A 564 17.20 12.64 16.71
C PRO A 564 17.37 12.03 18.12
N ASN A 565 17.37 12.88 19.15
CA ASN A 565 17.56 12.41 20.53
C ASN A 565 16.42 11.49 20.99
N ASP A 566 15.19 11.75 20.55
CA ASP A 566 13.98 11.09 21.06
C ASP A 566 13.08 10.67 19.88
N LEU A 567 13.04 9.35 19.61
CA LEU A 567 12.05 8.72 18.75
C LEU A 567 11.06 7.96 19.63
N ASP A 568 9.79 8.36 19.57
CA ASP A 568 8.70 7.77 20.35
C ASP A 568 7.98 6.66 19.59
N SER A 569 7.77 5.54 20.26
CA SER A 569 6.88 4.46 19.86
C SER A 569 5.44 4.78 20.24
N HIS A 570 4.55 4.49 19.31
CA HIS A 570 3.12 4.70 19.46
C HIS A 570 2.38 3.44 18.99
N LEU A 571 1.84 2.69 19.94
CA LEU A 571 1.04 1.50 19.66
C LEU A 571 -0.43 1.78 19.94
N PHE A 572 -1.23 1.84 18.87
CA PHE A 572 -2.67 1.79 18.95
C PHE A 572 -3.11 0.33 19.06
N THR A 573 -4.01 0.04 19.99
CA THR A 573 -4.47 -1.33 20.27
C THR A 573 -5.96 -1.50 19.96
N PRO A 574 -6.44 -2.75 19.78
CA PRO A 574 -7.86 -3.05 19.70
C PRO A 574 -8.55 -2.58 20.97
N GLY A 575 -9.33 -1.52 20.82
CA GLY A 575 -9.99 -0.85 21.90
C GLY A 575 -11.40 -0.47 21.51
N ASN A 576 -12.25 -0.41 22.53
CA ASN A 576 -13.61 0.04 22.41
C ASN A 576 -13.63 1.55 22.13
N MET A 577 -13.34 1.98 20.89
CA MET A 577 -13.25 3.38 20.45
C MET A 577 -14.61 4.12 20.47
N GLY A 578 -15.56 3.67 21.30
CA GLY A 578 -16.72 4.41 21.76
C GLY A 578 -16.45 5.26 23.01
N GLN A 579 -15.38 4.98 23.75
CA GLN A 579 -14.79 5.86 24.76
C GLN A 579 -13.56 6.59 24.19
N GLN A 580 -13.04 7.61 24.87
CA GLN A 580 -12.08 8.58 24.31
C GLN A 580 -10.94 7.85 23.57
N ASP A 581 -10.66 8.26 22.33
CA ASP A 581 -9.70 7.61 21.41
C ASP A 581 -8.28 7.43 22.04
N GLU A 582 -8.01 8.08 23.17
CA GLU A 582 -6.77 8.05 23.95
C GLU A 582 -6.63 6.82 24.87
N ASP A 583 -7.73 6.17 25.29
CA ASP A 583 -7.68 5.11 26.32
C ASP A 583 -6.98 3.81 25.85
N TYR A 584 -6.77 3.63 24.55
CA TYR A 584 -6.18 2.42 23.93
C TYR A 584 -4.93 2.72 23.10
N HIS A 585 -4.12 3.65 23.59
CA HIS A 585 -2.88 4.10 22.96
C HIS A 585 -1.73 3.96 23.96
N VAL A 586 -0.77 3.07 23.66
CA VAL A 586 0.47 2.92 24.42
C VAL A 586 1.51 3.86 23.83
N ALA A 587 1.98 4.80 24.64
CA ALA A 587 2.99 5.81 24.31
C ALA A 587 3.61 6.36 25.61
N TYR A 588 4.60 7.25 25.53
CA TYR A 588 5.30 7.75 26.72
C TYR A 588 4.36 8.32 27.83
N TYR A 589 3.22 8.92 27.47
CA TYR A 589 2.24 9.53 28.40
C TYR A 589 1.24 8.53 28.98
N GLN A 590 1.11 7.36 28.33
CA GLN A 590 0.30 6.24 28.77
C GLN A 590 1.07 4.96 28.49
N LYS A 591 2.00 4.64 29.40
CA LYS A 591 2.92 3.52 29.21
C LYS A 591 2.26 2.15 29.36
N ASP A 592 1.19 2.05 30.13
CA ASP A 592 0.49 0.78 30.37
C ASP A 592 -0.98 0.93 30.00
N LEU A 593 -1.54 -0.07 29.31
CA LEU A 593 -2.99 -0.15 29.17
C LEU A 593 -3.65 -0.51 30.51
N PRO A 594 -4.86 0.02 30.80
CA PRO A 594 -5.56 -0.27 32.06
C PRO A 594 -5.84 -1.77 32.32
N ASP A 595 -5.92 -2.56 31.26
CA ASP A 595 -6.16 -4.00 31.32
C ASP A 595 -4.88 -4.85 31.33
N GLY A 596 -3.71 -4.22 31.25
CA GLY A 596 -2.41 -4.88 31.25
C GLY A 596 -2.13 -5.72 30.00
N SER A 597 -2.75 -5.41 28.85
CA SER A 597 -2.54 -6.18 27.62
C SER A 597 -1.38 -5.69 26.75
N ALA A 598 -0.88 -4.47 27.00
CA ALA A 598 0.32 -3.93 26.36
C ALA A 598 0.98 -2.85 27.23
N SER A 599 2.31 -2.75 27.12
CA SER A 599 3.15 -1.79 27.84
C SER A 599 4.30 -1.22 27.00
N LEU A 600 4.69 0.02 27.27
CA LEU A 600 5.96 0.64 26.88
C LEU A 600 6.97 0.41 28.01
N ASP A 601 7.78 -0.63 27.87
CA ASP A 601 8.72 -1.12 28.88
C ASP A 601 9.93 -0.20 29.06
N VAL A 602 10.43 0.35 27.94
CA VAL A 602 11.59 1.23 27.86
C VAL A 602 11.26 2.43 26.96
N ASP A 603 11.58 3.63 27.43
CA ASP A 603 11.41 4.94 26.75
C ASP A 603 12.73 5.69 26.96
N GLU A 604 13.61 5.61 25.95
CA GLU A 604 14.91 6.27 25.91
C GLU A 604 14.80 7.59 25.14
N ARG A 605 15.43 8.66 25.66
CA ARG A 605 15.18 10.05 25.23
C ARG A 605 16.44 10.81 24.83
N GLU A 606 17.62 10.21 25.01
CA GLU A 606 18.91 10.88 24.84
C GLU A 606 19.77 10.24 23.72
N GLY A 607 19.10 9.73 22.69
CA GLY A 607 19.70 9.06 21.52
C GLY A 607 20.00 7.59 21.76
N TYR A 608 20.44 6.89 20.71
CA TYR A 608 20.86 5.48 20.70
C TYR A 608 19.79 4.43 21.07
N GLY A 609 18.59 4.87 21.45
CA GLY A 609 17.50 4.00 21.87
C GLY A 609 17.86 3.08 23.04
N PRO A 610 17.04 2.05 23.32
CA PRO A 610 15.90 1.62 22.55
C PRO A 610 14.59 2.20 23.11
N GLU A 611 13.52 2.08 22.33
CA GLU A 611 12.19 1.93 22.92
C GLU A 611 11.73 0.49 22.76
N THR A 612 11.07 -0.05 23.78
CA THR A 612 10.59 -1.43 23.78
C THR A 612 9.16 -1.50 24.23
N VAL A 613 8.30 -2.08 23.39
CA VAL A 613 6.89 -2.32 23.66
C VAL A 613 6.65 -3.83 23.76
N THR A 614 5.95 -4.27 24.81
CA THR A 614 5.47 -5.65 24.94
C THR A 614 3.94 -5.67 24.79
N ILE A 615 3.45 -6.63 24.01
CA ILE A 615 2.02 -6.99 23.93
C ILE A 615 1.91 -8.37 24.60
N ASP A 616 1.38 -8.41 25.83
CA ASP A 616 1.31 -9.62 26.66
C ASP A 616 0.35 -10.68 26.08
N SER A 617 -0.66 -10.22 25.35
CA SER A 617 -1.59 -11.10 24.65
C SER A 617 -2.17 -10.37 23.45
N VAL A 618 -1.75 -10.76 22.25
CA VAL A 618 -2.38 -10.30 21.01
C VAL A 618 -3.85 -10.71 21.03
N LYS A 619 -4.74 -9.72 20.96
CA LYS A 619 -6.18 -9.90 20.88
C LYS A 619 -6.62 -9.87 19.42
N GLU A 620 -7.81 -10.39 19.17
CA GLU A 620 -8.50 -10.15 17.91
C GLU A 620 -8.73 -8.65 17.74
N GLY A 621 -8.39 -8.12 16.56
CA GLY A 621 -8.46 -6.69 16.30
C GLY A 621 -7.28 -6.13 15.51
N GLN A 622 -7.39 -4.85 15.19
CA GLN A 622 -6.34 -4.08 14.55
C GLN A 622 -5.43 -3.41 15.59
N TYR A 623 -4.14 -3.71 15.55
CA TYR A 623 -3.09 -2.91 16.18
C TYR A 623 -2.39 -2.09 15.10
N LYS A 624 -1.95 -0.87 15.41
CA LYS A 624 -1.03 -0.12 14.54
C LYS A 624 0.13 0.45 15.30
N TYR A 625 1.32 0.30 14.75
CA TYR A 625 2.55 0.79 15.36
C TYR A 625 3.15 1.92 14.52
N TYR A 626 3.45 3.03 15.18
CA TYR A 626 4.08 4.21 14.60
C TYR A 626 5.36 4.54 15.37
N VAL A 627 6.26 5.22 14.65
CA VAL A 627 7.39 5.93 15.25
C VAL A 627 7.21 7.41 14.97
N ALA A 628 7.32 8.24 16.00
CA ALA A 628 7.29 9.68 15.91
C ALA A 628 8.65 10.28 16.27
N ASP A 629 9.14 11.21 15.46
CA ASP A 629 10.29 12.04 15.81
C ASP A 629 9.87 13.09 16.83
N PHE A 630 9.79 12.68 18.10
CA PHE A 630 9.27 13.52 19.18
C PHE A 630 10.05 14.84 19.29
N SER A 631 11.37 14.78 19.11
CA SER A 631 12.26 15.94 19.12
C SER A 631 11.83 17.01 18.10
N ASN A 632 11.52 16.59 16.88
CA ASN A 632 11.09 17.49 15.81
C ASN A 632 9.58 17.81 15.86
N CYS A 633 8.72 16.87 16.24
CA CYS A 633 7.29 17.09 16.47
C CYS A 633 7.04 18.18 17.53
N SER A 634 7.71 18.08 18.69
CA SER A 634 7.54 19.00 19.82
C SER A 634 8.11 20.41 19.55
N SER A 635 9.10 20.52 18.66
CA SER A 635 9.69 21.79 18.24
C SER A 635 8.99 22.41 17.01
N GLY A 636 8.03 21.71 16.40
CA GLY A 636 7.29 22.16 15.21
C GLY A 636 8.09 22.09 13.91
N ASN A 637 9.12 21.23 13.85
CA ASN A 637 9.99 21.02 12.70
C ASN A 637 9.57 19.77 11.89
N GLU A 638 8.33 19.77 11.39
CA GLU A 638 7.69 18.59 10.80
C GLU A 638 8.30 18.15 9.45
N ASP A 639 9.12 18.98 8.80
CA ASP A 639 9.84 18.68 7.55
C ASP A 639 11.30 18.21 7.75
N SER A 640 11.66 17.85 8.99
CA SER A 640 12.99 17.33 9.36
C SER A 640 13.36 16.06 8.58
N TYR A 641 14.67 15.87 8.37
CA TYR A 641 15.25 14.65 7.81
C TYR A 641 15.86 13.74 8.89
N GLU A 642 15.88 14.18 10.15
CA GLU A 642 16.61 13.51 11.23
C GLU A 642 16.14 12.07 11.43
N MET A 643 14.83 11.82 11.53
CA MET A 643 14.31 10.45 11.61
C MET A 643 14.75 9.57 10.42
N SER A 644 14.69 10.06 9.18
CA SER A 644 15.15 9.28 8.01
C SER A 644 16.67 9.05 7.96
N ARG A 645 17.45 9.79 8.77
CA ARG A 645 18.92 9.68 8.89
C ARG A 645 19.36 9.02 10.19
N SER A 646 18.41 8.67 11.04
CA SER A 646 18.65 8.09 12.36
C SER A 646 19.08 6.63 12.32
N HIS A 647 19.01 5.98 11.14
CA HIS A 647 19.18 4.54 11.01
C HIS A 647 18.17 3.73 11.84
N ALA A 648 17.00 4.32 12.15
CA ALA A 648 15.98 3.66 12.94
C ALA A 648 15.56 2.32 12.35
N ALA A 649 15.51 1.31 13.20
CA ALA A 649 15.06 -0.03 12.88
C ALA A 649 14.04 -0.50 13.92
N VAL A 650 12.97 -1.12 13.46
CA VAL A 650 11.93 -1.73 14.31
C VAL A 650 11.98 -3.24 14.10
N ARG A 651 12.24 -3.97 15.19
CA ARG A 651 12.29 -5.44 15.20
C ARG A 651 11.10 -5.99 15.97
N VAL A 652 10.34 -6.86 15.34
CA VAL A 652 9.19 -7.52 15.97
C VAL A 652 9.53 -8.97 16.25
N TYR A 653 9.41 -9.38 17.51
CA TYR A 653 9.67 -10.73 17.98
C TYR A 653 8.37 -11.39 18.45
N GLY A 654 8.25 -12.69 18.22
CA GLY A 654 7.25 -13.56 18.81
C GLY A 654 7.91 -14.80 19.46
N LYS A 655 7.09 -15.79 19.81
CA LYS A 655 7.55 -17.04 20.44
C LYS A 655 8.69 -17.73 19.70
N ASP A 656 8.62 -17.75 18.37
CA ASP A 656 9.57 -18.48 17.52
C ASP A 656 10.80 -17.63 17.15
N GLY A 657 10.91 -16.40 17.66
CA GLY A 657 12.05 -15.50 17.43
C GLY A 657 11.67 -14.22 16.67
N LEU A 658 12.61 -13.68 15.90
CA LEU A 658 12.40 -12.50 15.05
C LEU A 658 11.38 -12.82 13.96
N ILE A 659 10.27 -12.08 13.93
CA ILE A 659 9.23 -12.17 12.90
C ILE A 659 9.61 -11.28 11.71
N GLN A 660 9.92 -10.01 11.97
CA GLN A 660 10.23 -9.05 10.90
C GLN A 660 11.06 -7.87 11.41
N THR A 661 11.91 -7.34 10.53
CA THR A 661 12.63 -6.08 10.72
C THR A 661 12.12 -5.05 9.72
N PHE A 662 11.89 -3.83 10.17
CA PHE A 662 11.55 -2.67 9.36
C PHE A 662 12.64 -1.61 9.50
N TYR A 663 13.07 -1.03 8.37
CA TYR A 663 14.03 0.06 8.34
C TYR A 663 13.32 1.36 7.99
N VAL A 664 13.66 2.43 8.70
CA VAL A 664 13.11 3.75 8.38
C VAL A 664 13.43 4.12 6.92
N PRO A 665 12.45 4.57 6.13
CA PRO A 665 12.70 5.04 4.78
C PRO A 665 13.73 6.18 4.79
N ALA A 666 14.88 5.94 4.16
CA ALA A 666 16.01 6.87 4.23
C ALA A 666 15.81 8.13 3.35
N ASN A 667 16.46 9.22 3.75
CA ASN A 667 16.55 10.48 3.01
C ASN A 667 15.18 11.08 2.58
N ARG A 668 14.22 11.06 3.52
CA ARG A 668 12.86 11.57 3.34
C ARG A 668 12.55 12.59 4.45
N SER A 669 11.96 13.73 4.07
CA SER A 669 11.46 14.70 5.04
C SER A 669 10.17 14.19 5.70
N GLY A 670 10.06 14.42 7.01
CA GLY A 670 8.89 14.06 7.79
C GLY A 670 9.24 13.49 9.16
N VAL A 671 8.24 13.46 10.03
CA VAL A 671 8.39 13.20 11.48
C VAL A 671 7.50 12.06 11.99
N LEU A 672 6.67 11.46 11.13
CA LEU A 672 5.88 10.28 11.49
C LEU A 672 6.13 9.13 10.50
N TRP A 673 6.36 7.93 11.04
CA TRP A 673 6.50 6.70 10.28
C TRP A 673 5.45 5.69 10.76
N GLU A 674 4.47 5.39 9.91
CA GLU A 674 3.55 4.26 10.08
C GLU A 674 4.27 2.99 9.66
N VAL A 675 4.63 2.14 10.62
CA VAL A 675 5.55 1.04 10.38
C VAL A 675 4.80 -0.18 9.84
N PHE A 676 3.89 -0.70 10.65
CA PHE A 676 3.10 -1.91 10.37
C PHE A 676 1.79 -1.89 11.17
N GLU A 677 0.87 -2.76 10.77
CA GLU A 677 -0.27 -3.15 11.58
C GLU A 677 -0.22 -4.63 11.94
N ILE A 678 -0.92 -5.00 13.00
CA ILE A 678 -1.14 -6.40 13.39
C ILE A 678 -2.62 -6.70 13.21
N ARG A 679 -2.92 -7.75 12.46
CA ARG A 679 -4.28 -8.27 12.29
C ARG A 679 -4.28 -9.77 12.53
N ASP A 680 -5.05 -10.21 13.51
CA ASP A 680 -5.15 -11.62 13.89
C ASP A 680 -3.77 -12.29 14.07
N GLY A 681 -2.84 -11.56 14.69
CA GLY A 681 -1.46 -12.00 14.93
C GLY A 681 -0.52 -11.93 13.72
N THR A 682 -1.02 -11.57 12.55
CA THR A 682 -0.21 -11.39 11.33
C THR A 682 0.29 -9.96 11.23
N ILE A 683 1.58 -9.80 10.95
CA ILE A 683 2.21 -8.49 10.72
C ILE A 683 2.02 -8.08 9.27
N VAL A 684 1.41 -6.91 9.07
CA VAL A 684 1.12 -6.34 7.75
C VAL A 684 1.94 -5.05 7.60
N PRO A 685 2.98 -5.03 6.74
CA PRO A 685 3.82 -3.86 6.51
C PRO A 685 3.04 -2.69 5.89
N LEU A 686 3.24 -1.46 6.42
CA LEU A 686 2.58 -0.25 5.90
C LEU A 686 3.58 0.77 5.35
N GLN A 687 4.67 1.03 6.09
CA GLN A 687 5.81 1.87 5.68
C GLN A 687 5.45 3.28 5.15
N ARG A 688 4.31 3.85 5.59
CA ARG A 688 3.90 5.21 5.21
C ARG A 688 4.65 6.24 6.05
N TYR A 689 4.95 7.40 5.46
CA TYR A 689 5.79 8.41 6.09
C TYR A 689 5.21 9.81 5.86
N TYR A 690 4.99 10.55 6.94
CA TYR A 690 4.27 11.81 6.98
C TYR A 690 5.13 12.95 7.51
N ASP A 691 4.97 14.10 6.89
CA ASP A 691 5.60 15.38 7.18
C ASP A 691 4.62 16.39 7.80
N VAL A 692 3.43 15.92 8.19
CA VAL A 692 2.43 16.71 8.91
C VAL A 692 1.77 15.91 10.03
N ILE A 693 1.78 16.45 11.25
CA ILE A 693 1.15 15.83 12.43
C ILE A 693 -0.34 16.18 12.56
N GLY A 694 -0.77 17.31 11.96
CA GLY A 694 -2.18 17.74 11.94
C GLY A 694 -2.67 18.33 13.26
N ASP A 695 -3.95 18.15 13.57
CA ASP A 695 -4.58 18.58 14.83
C ASP A 695 -4.43 17.55 15.97
N LYS A 696 -3.67 16.48 15.72
CA LYS A 696 -3.43 15.37 16.62
C LYS A 696 -2.29 15.69 17.57
N THR A 697 -2.61 16.34 18.68
CA THR A 697 -1.60 16.84 19.62
C THR A 697 -0.82 15.74 20.32
N TRP A 698 -1.28 14.49 20.33
CA TRP A 698 -0.57 13.38 20.98
C TRP A 698 0.79 13.04 20.38
N TRP A 699 1.09 13.50 19.15
CA TRP A 699 2.41 13.35 18.53
C TRP A 699 3.46 14.32 19.09
N SER A 700 3.01 15.41 19.71
CA SER A 700 3.87 16.54 20.12
C SER A 700 3.57 17.07 21.51
N SER A 701 2.56 16.53 22.20
CA SER A 701 2.26 16.87 23.58
C SER A 701 3.52 16.70 24.41
N GLY A 702 3.85 17.67 25.25
CA GLY A 702 5.09 17.64 26.01
C GLY A 702 5.11 16.47 27.00
N LYS A 703 6.27 15.80 27.13
CA LYS A 703 6.54 14.79 28.15
C LYS A 703 6.61 15.38 29.56
#